data_AF-A0A5D0MQM0-F1
#
_entry.id   AF-A0A5D0MQM0-F1
#
_cell.length_a   1.000
_cell.length_b   1.000
_cell.length_c   1.000
_cell.angle_alpha   90.00
_cell.angle_beta   90.00
_cell.angle_gamma   90.00
#
_symmetry.space_group_name_H-M   'P 1'
#
loop_
_entity.id
_entity.type
_entity.pdbx_description
1 polymer ?
#
loop_
_entity_poly.entity_id
_entity_poly.type
_entity_poly.pdbx_seq_one_letter_code
_entity_poly.pdbx_strand_id
1 'polypeptide(L)'
;MSHLLPLGETGWSVWREVVLRTAGFPAAGLDRFAAPEAAAVADAVLTGASVPELLDKVLREAFAESSAVVNELAADPLLREAVTWQNPDMLVALDGLLRTDPEVRNVRRRKRELSLLRYWQRYCGKAETIGFFGPVCWGTFDPAEPGVRLSPGPSLVHRRQVFFEAWALIAYADRLGDDLAVRRWWAPALQPHLTVEGRRLRWPLHPPIALTPTEARLLAACDGRTPAIDLAERMHADGEVHGVDDVYLLLDRWVDRGQLIWGANLPVSPDAERVLVERIGLIGDEGVRAEVAAGFDRLRAARDAVAAAAGDPDRLGAALAALNTEFTAVTGRPATRQSGQMYVGRTVCYEETARDLEFTVGSAVLDALAGPLALVLRTARWFTGEVATRCAELFAELHDELAADGPVRLADLWSLAQGALVSPDGPIGRAGAALTERWAELFGLRDLPPDQAELLLRADDLAERVRQLFPADRPGWPSARLHNPDVQLSAASPEAIRLGEFLLVLGELHPAHVAYDSAVFAPFHHDPAALRAAGDADLGPARLRLLWPDSYPRRTTRTTYGLTGPADRQLGIDSAHGADPDQLVPATAVTVEVVAGQLVAVFPDGGRWSLMEVFASLLDSLLIDAFKLLDPAPHTPRITIDRLVVARRTWRSTAGGCGLAGHTDETARYLAVRRWRAAAGLPERVFVKVGIEIKPCYVDLTGPLYAQSLCAMVDAAHRTSPDVPIVVSELLPAPDRSWVTDAQGRGYVSELRLQITDPTEHRGDHG
;
A
#
# COMPACT_ATOMS: atom_id res chain seq x y z
N MET A 1 -11.11 21.65 -19.51
CA MET A 1 -11.59 22.11 -18.17
C MET A 1 -10.44 21.94 -17.19
N SER A 2 -10.36 22.75 -16.13
CA SER A 2 -9.32 22.56 -15.09
C SER A 2 -9.47 21.18 -14.44
N HIS A 3 -8.35 20.52 -14.13
CA HIS A 3 -8.32 19.29 -13.33
C HIS A 3 -8.62 19.58 -11.85
N LEU A 4 -8.52 20.83 -11.41
CA LEU A 4 -8.80 21.28 -10.05
C LEU A 4 -10.21 21.84 -9.91
N LEU A 5 -10.84 21.50 -8.78
CA LEU A 5 -12.09 22.08 -8.27
C LEU A 5 -11.82 22.76 -6.92
N PRO A 6 -12.26 24.00 -6.70
CA PRO A 6 -12.18 24.62 -5.38
C PRO A 6 -12.91 23.80 -4.33
N LEU A 7 -12.28 23.59 -3.18
CA LEU A 7 -12.90 22.96 -2.02
C LEU A 7 -13.59 24.04 -1.19
N GLY A 8 -14.80 24.44 -1.61
CA GLY A 8 -15.50 25.59 -1.05
C GLY A 8 -14.67 26.88 -1.17
N GLU A 9 -14.74 27.74 -0.15
CA GLU A 9 -13.97 29.00 -0.08
C GLU A 9 -12.63 28.84 0.68
N THR A 10 -12.16 27.61 0.87
CA THR A 10 -11.03 27.31 1.77
C THR A 10 -9.65 27.62 1.18
N GLY A 11 -9.60 27.90 -0.13
CA GLY A 11 -8.38 28.02 -0.93
C GLY A 11 -7.78 26.69 -1.38
N TRP A 12 -8.10 25.57 -0.73
CA TRP A 12 -7.68 24.24 -1.19
C TRP A 12 -8.45 23.83 -2.44
N SER A 13 -7.83 22.97 -3.25
CA SER A 13 -8.50 22.39 -4.43
C SER A 13 -8.46 20.88 -4.39
N VAL A 14 -9.55 20.23 -4.77
CA VAL A 14 -9.61 18.78 -5.00
C VAL A 14 -9.45 18.50 -6.49
N TRP A 15 -8.75 17.43 -6.83
CA TRP A 15 -8.73 16.94 -8.20
C TRP A 15 -10.13 16.48 -8.59
N ARG A 16 -10.53 16.77 -9.83
CA ARG A 16 -11.83 16.37 -10.39
C ARG A 16 -11.95 14.85 -10.45
N GLU A 17 -10.87 14.17 -10.79
CA GLU A 17 -10.81 12.72 -10.78
C GLU A 17 -10.77 12.21 -9.35
N VAL A 18 -11.49 11.12 -9.08
CA VAL A 18 -11.55 10.46 -7.78
C VAL A 18 -11.55 8.95 -7.94
N VAL A 19 -10.80 8.27 -7.08
CA VAL A 19 -10.80 6.80 -7.03
C VAL A 19 -11.76 6.35 -5.93
N LEU A 20 -12.65 5.42 -6.24
CA LEU A 20 -13.46 4.68 -5.29
C LEU A 20 -12.88 3.27 -5.13
N ARG A 21 -12.50 2.93 -3.89
CA ARG A 21 -12.14 1.56 -3.52
C ARG A 21 -13.37 0.89 -2.95
N THR A 22 -13.65 -0.36 -3.36
CA THR A 22 -14.81 -1.10 -2.86
C THR A 22 -14.43 -2.50 -2.42
N ALA A 23 -15.13 -3.05 -1.44
CA ALA A 23 -15.07 -4.47 -1.14
C ALA A 23 -15.60 -5.31 -2.31
N GLY A 24 -15.18 -6.58 -2.36
CA GLY A 24 -15.62 -7.56 -3.34
C GLY A 24 -16.99 -8.15 -3.11
N PHE A 25 -17.42 -8.15 -1.86
CA PHE A 25 -18.64 -8.81 -1.40
C PHE A 25 -19.51 -7.80 -0.64
N PRO A 26 -20.85 -7.98 -0.66
CA PRO A 26 -21.76 -7.06 0.01
C PRO A 26 -21.47 -6.89 1.51
N ALA A 27 -21.57 -5.66 2.00
CA ALA A 27 -21.31 -5.32 3.41
C ALA A 27 -22.22 -6.09 4.38
N ALA A 28 -23.48 -6.34 3.98
CA ALA A 28 -24.45 -7.15 4.75
C ALA A 28 -23.97 -8.58 5.02
N GLY A 29 -22.96 -9.05 4.28
CA GLY A 29 -22.27 -10.31 4.57
C GLY A 29 -21.69 -10.36 5.99
N LEU A 30 -21.32 -9.22 6.57
CA LEU A 30 -20.77 -9.14 7.93
C LEU A 30 -21.77 -9.57 9.02
N ASP A 31 -23.07 -9.37 8.77
CA ASP A 31 -24.14 -9.66 9.74
C ASP A 31 -24.58 -11.14 9.71
N ARG A 32 -24.08 -11.96 8.77
CA ARG A 32 -24.49 -13.37 8.59
C ARG A 32 -24.18 -14.30 9.77
N PHE A 33 -23.31 -13.87 10.67
CA PHE A 33 -22.88 -14.64 11.85
C PHE A 33 -23.29 -13.97 13.17
N ALA A 34 -24.20 -12.98 13.12
CA ALA A 34 -24.77 -12.36 14.30
C ALA A 34 -25.69 -13.35 15.06
N ALA A 35 -25.74 -13.25 16.38
CA ALA A 35 -26.63 -14.07 17.21
C ALA A 35 -27.19 -13.24 18.40
N PRO A 36 -28.04 -12.23 18.13
CA PRO A 36 -28.53 -11.30 19.15
C PRO A 36 -29.31 -12.00 20.28
N GLU A 37 -30.05 -13.08 19.98
CA GLU A 37 -30.76 -13.86 21.00
C GLU A 37 -29.79 -14.56 21.97
N ALA A 38 -28.75 -15.21 21.43
CA ALA A 38 -27.72 -15.84 22.26
C ALA A 38 -26.99 -14.80 23.13
N ALA A 39 -26.78 -13.58 22.63
CA ALA A 39 -26.19 -12.48 23.38
C ALA A 39 -27.10 -12.04 24.55
N ALA A 40 -28.39 -11.83 24.28
CA ALA A 40 -29.36 -11.43 25.31
C ALA A 40 -29.47 -12.48 26.44
N VAL A 41 -29.51 -13.77 26.10
CA VAL A 41 -29.55 -14.85 27.10
C VAL A 41 -28.24 -14.92 27.89
N ALA A 42 -27.09 -14.80 27.23
CA ALA A 42 -25.79 -14.80 27.93
C ALA A 42 -25.65 -13.64 28.90
N ASP A 43 -26.07 -12.44 28.49
CA ASP A 43 -26.05 -11.26 29.36
C ASP A 43 -27.00 -11.46 30.55
N ALA A 44 -28.19 -12.04 30.34
CA ALA A 44 -29.11 -12.38 31.43
C ALA A 44 -28.54 -13.44 32.39
N VAL A 45 -27.80 -14.45 31.88
CA VAL A 45 -27.10 -15.42 32.74
C VAL A 45 -25.99 -14.74 33.56
N LEU A 46 -25.22 -13.84 32.96
CA LEU A 46 -24.16 -13.10 33.66
C LEU A 46 -24.69 -12.21 34.80
N THR A 47 -25.92 -11.70 34.68
CA THR A 47 -26.59 -10.93 35.74
C THR A 47 -27.46 -11.78 36.69
N GLY A 48 -27.53 -13.10 36.49
CA GLY A 48 -28.37 -14.00 37.28
C GLY A 48 -29.87 -13.93 36.99
N ALA A 49 -30.27 -13.30 35.88
CA ALA A 49 -31.66 -13.18 35.43
C ALA A 49 -32.14 -14.37 34.55
N SER A 50 -31.23 -15.27 34.18
CA SER A 50 -31.51 -16.49 33.40
C SER A 50 -30.68 -17.66 33.92
N VAL A 51 -30.99 -18.88 33.45
CA VAL A 51 -30.33 -20.12 33.87
C VAL A 51 -29.33 -20.63 32.81
N PRO A 52 -28.20 -21.25 33.21
CA PRO A 52 -27.18 -21.75 32.28
C PRO A 52 -27.70 -22.74 31.23
N GLU A 53 -28.72 -23.54 31.56
CA GLU A 53 -29.29 -24.54 30.64
C GLU A 53 -29.95 -23.90 29.41
N LEU A 54 -30.53 -22.70 29.59
CA LEU A 54 -31.09 -21.94 28.47
C LEU A 54 -29.97 -21.40 27.58
N LEU A 55 -28.86 -20.93 28.16
CA LEU A 55 -27.69 -20.49 27.41
C LEU A 55 -27.10 -21.62 26.57
N ASP A 56 -26.93 -22.81 27.15
CA ASP A 56 -26.41 -23.97 26.44
C ASP A 56 -27.29 -24.37 25.25
N LYS A 57 -28.61 -24.21 25.38
CA LYS A 57 -29.55 -24.45 24.28
C LYS A 57 -29.35 -23.42 23.15
N VAL A 58 -29.46 -22.13 23.44
CA VAL A 58 -29.40 -21.08 22.41
C VAL A 58 -28.02 -20.99 21.76
N LEU A 59 -26.94 -21.27 22.50
CA LEU A 59 -25.60 -21.34 21.92
C LEU A 59 -25.43 -22.49 20.94
N ARG A 60 -26.01 -23.66 21.25
CA ARG A 60 -25.97 -24.81 20.35
C ARG A 60 -26.71 -24.51 19.05
N GLU A 61 -27.88 -23.88 19.15
CA GLU A 61 -28.68 -23.43 18.00
C GLU A 61 -27.89 -22.40 17.16
N ALA A 62 -27.33 -21.37 17.79
CA ALA A 62 -26.53 -20.34 17.10
C ALA A 62 -25.26 -20.91 16.41
N PHE A 63 -24.61 -21.92 17.00
CA PHE A 63 -23.50 -22.63 16.34
C PHE A 63 -23.97 -23.45 15.15
N ALA A 64 -25.12 -24.12 15.23
CA ALA A 64 -25.68 -24.89 14.12
C ALA A 64 -26.07 -23.98 12.95
N GLU A 65 -26.70 -22.84 13.22
CA GLU A 65 -27.00 -21.81 12.22
C GLU A 65 -25.72 -21.27 11.56
N SER A 66 -24.71 -20.95 12.37
CA SER A 66 -23.40 -20.52 11.86
C SER A 66 -22.73 -21.60 10.99
N SER A 67 -22.83 -22.88 11.36
CA SER A 67 -22.33 -24.00 10.55
C SER A 67 -23.05 -24.12 9.21
N ALA A 68 -24.36 -23.89 9.18
CA ALA A 68 -25.14 -23.89 7.94
C ALA A 68 -24.70 -22.76 7.00
N VAL A 69 -24.52 -21.54 7.54
CA VAL A 69 -23.97 -20.41 6.79
C VAL A 69 -22.57 -20.70 6.27
N VAL A 70 -21.70 -21.32 7.08
CA VAL A 70 -20.35 -21.73 6.64
C VAL A 70 -20.41 -22.69 5.46
N ASN A 71 -21.32 -23.66 5.47
CA ASN A 71 -21.45 -24.62 4.36
C ASN A 71 -21.92 -23.94 3.08
N GLU A 72 -22.89 -23.02 3.16
CA GLU A 72 -23.33 -22.23 2.02
C GLU A 72 -22.17 -21.43 1.42
N LEU A 73 -21.44 -20.68 2.27
CA LEU A 73 -20.30 -19.88 1.83
C LEU A 73 -19.16 -20.74 1.28
N ALA A 74 -18.89 -21.92 1.85
CA ALA A 74 -17.85 -22.82 1.36
C ALA A 74 -18.13 -23.35 -0.06
N ALA A 75 -19.40 -23.36 -0.47
CA ALA A 75 -19.84 -23.72 -1.82
C ALA A 75 -19.97 -22.51 -2.76
N ASP A 76 -19.88 -21.27 -2.27
CA ASP A 76 -20.02 -20.06 -3.07
C ASP A 76 -18.87 -19.96 -4.11
N PRO A 77 -19.17 -19.96 -5.42
CA PRO A 77 -18.15 -19.93 -6.46
C PRO A 77 -17.30 -18.65 -6.46
N LEU A 78 -17.89 -17.50 -6.10
CA LEU A 78 -17.15 -16.24 -6.01
C LEU A 78 -16.20 -16.25 -4.81
N LEU A 79 -16.63 -16.76 -3.66
CA LEU A 79 -15.73 -16.91 -2.51
C LEU A 79 -14.57 -17.86 -2.85
N ARG A 80 -14.87 -18.98 -3.50
CA ARG A 80 -13.85 -19.95 -3.94
C ARG A 80 -12.88 -19.31 -4.94
N GLU A 81 -13.35 -18.52 -5.90
CA GLU A 81 -12.49 -17.82 -6.86
C GLU A 81 -11.55 -16.83 -6.15
N ALA A 82 -12.09 -16.00 -5.24
CA ALA A 82 -11.29 -15.05 -4.47
C ALA A 82 -10.22 -15.75 -3.62
N VAL A 83 -10.60 -16.84 -2.94
CA VAL A 83 -9.67 -17.67 -2.16
C VAL A 83 -8.63 -18.34 -3.04
N THR A 84 -8.99 -18.78 -4.24
CA THR A 84 -8.05 -19.41 -5.20
C THR A 84 -6.94 -18.43 -5.60
N TRP A 85 -7.27 -17.16 -5.84
CA TRP A 85 -6.26 -16.12 -6.10
C TRP A 85 -5.34 -15.86 -4.90
N GLN A 86 -5.88 -15.81 -3.68
CA GLN A 86 -5.09 -15.42 -2.50
C GLN A 86 -4.29 -16.57 -1.88
N ASN A 87 -4.91 -17.75 -1.78
CA ASN A 87 -4.40 -18.91 -1.06
C ASN A 87 -5.11 -20.21 -1.50
N PRO A 88 -4.64 -20.87 -2.57
CA PRO A 88 -5.19 -22.13 -3.05
C PRO A 88 -5.27 -23.24 -1.99
N ASP A 89 -4.34 -23.30 -1.02
CA ASP A 89 -4.36 -24.31 0.04
C ASP A 89 -5.60 -24.22 0.94
N MET A 90 -6.23 -23.04 1.00
CA MET A 90 -7.46 -22.84 1.74
C MET A 90 -8.66 -23.54 1.08
N LEU A 91 -8.61 -23.89 -0.20
CA LEU A 91 -9.66 -24.69 -0.87
C LEU A 91 -9.82 -26.06 -0.21
N VAL A 92 -8.74 -26.68 0.26
CA VAL A 92 -8.78 -27.95 1.01
C VAL A 92 -9.58 -27.83 2.30
N ALA A 93 -9.56 -26.64 2.93
CA ALA A 93 -10.39 -26.36 4.09
C ALA A 93 -11.86 -26.19 3.71
N LEU A 94 -12.17 -25.50 2.60
CA LEU A 94 -13.53 -25.35 2.08
C LEU A 94 -14.15 -26.69 1.68
N ASP A 95 -13.46 -27.49 0.88
CA ASP A 95 -13.91 -28.85 0.50
C ASP A 95 -14.02 -29.77 1.73
N GLY A 96 -13.19 -29.49 2.73
CA GLY A 96 -13.23 -30.13 4.01
C GLY A 96 -14.50 -29.84 4.81
N LEU A 97 -15.08 -28.65 4.68
CA LEU A 97 -16.35 -28.27 5.31
C LEU A 97 -17.53 -28.96 4.61
N LEU A 98 -17.52 -28.96 3.28
CA LEU A 98 -18.56 -29.57 2.45
C LEU A 98 -18.65 -31.09 2.60
N ARG A 99 -17.54 -31.77 2.94
CA ARG A 99 -17.50 -33.22 3.17
C ARG A 99 -17.85 -33.66 4.58
N THR A 100 -17.98 -32.73 5.53
CA THR A 100 -18.26 -33.06 6.94
C THR A 100 -19.67 -32.64 7.33
N ASP A 101 -20.29 -33.43 8.21
CA ASP A 101 -21.60 -33.12 8.78
C ASP A 101 -21.58 -31.77 9.53
N PRO A 102 -22.46 -30.79 9.20
CA PRO A 102 -22.61 -29.54 9.94
C PRO A 102 -22.98 -29.69 11.41
N GLU A 103 -23.69 -30.76 11.76
CA GLU A 103 -24.13 -31.01 13.14
C GLU A 103 -22.98 -31.43 14.05
N VAL A 104 -21.86 -31.91 13.48
CA VAL A 104 -20.71 -32.44 14.24
C VAL A 104 -19.51 -31.50 14.15
N ARG A 105 -19.44 -30.53 15.07
CA ARG A 105 -18.34 -29.56 15.19
C ARG A 105 -17.11 -30.10 15.94
N ASN A 106 -16.42 -31.07 15.35
CA ASN A 106 -15.13 -31.54 15.87
C ASN A 106 -14.01 -30.47 15.74
N VAL A 107 -12.85 -30.70 16.37
CA VAL A 107 -11.71 -29.76 16.37
C VAL A 107 -11.30 -29.31 14.97
N ARG A 108 -11.29 -30.23 13.98
CA ARG A 108 -10.90 -29.93 12.60
C ARG A 108 -11.93 -29.02 11.92
N ARG A 109 -13.22 -29.28 12.11
CA ARG A 109 -14.31 -28.45 11.58
C ARG A 109 -14.26 -27.04 12.18
N ARG A 110 -14.15 -26.92 13.51
CA ARG A 110 -14.02 -25.62 14.20
C ARG A 110 -12.88 -24.78 13.62
N LYS A 111 -11.69 -25.36 13.40
CA LYS A 111 -10.55 -24.64 12.80
C LYS A 111 -10.87 -24.12 11.38
N ARG A 112 -11.59 -24.90 10.58
CA ARG A 112 -11.97 -24.53 9.20
C ARG A 112 -13.02 -23.42 9.18
N GLU A 113 -14.04 -23.51 10.03
CA GLU A 113 -15.07 -22.48 10.21
C GLU A 113 -14.44 -21.13 10.59
N LEU A 114 -13.54 -21.11 11.57
CA LEU A 114 -12.85 -19.87 11.96
C LEU A 114 -11.98 -19.31 10.84
N SER A 115 -11.41 -20.17 10.01
CA SER A 115 -10.60 -19.75 8.87
C SER A 115 -11.47 -19.14 7.76
N LEU A 116 -12.60 -19.77 7.42
CA LEU A 116 -13.58 -19.21 6.50
C LEU A 116 -14.10 -17.87 7.01
N LEU A 117 -14.48 -17.78 8.30
CA LEU A 117 -14.97 -16.56 8.93
C LEU A 117 -14.00 -15.38 8.72
N ARG A 118 -12.69 -15.59 8.93
CA ARG A 118 -11.67 -14.56 8.75
C ARG A 118 -11.55 -14.07 7.30
N TYR A 119 -11.67 -14.96 6.31
CA TYR A 119 -11.71 -14.57 4.89
C TYR A 119 -13.00 -13.80 4.57
N TRP A 120 -14.15 -14.33 5.00
CA TRP A 120 -15.46 -13.74 4.71
C TRP A 120 -15.58 -12.30 5.22
N GLN A 121 -15.18 -12.05 6.47
CA GLN A 121 -15.22 -10.69 7.03
C GLN A 121 -14.27 -9.72 6.29
N ARG A 122 -13.12 -10.20 5.80
CA ARG A 122 -12.18 -9.37 5.05
C ARG A 122 -12.78 -8.97 3.72
N TYR A 123 -13.40 -9.93 3.04
CA TYR A 123 -14.04 -9.74 1.75
C TYR A 123 -15.28 -8.84 1.77
N CYS A 124 -16.02 -8.81 2.87
CA CYS A 124 -17.20 -7.94 3.02
C CYS A 124 -16.87 -6.59 3.66
N GLY A 125 -15.87 -6.55 4.55
CA GLY A 125 -15.62 -5.43 5.45
C GLY A 125 -14.43 -4.55 5.11
N LYS A 126 -13.66 -4.86 4.06
CA LYS A 126 -12.48 -4.08 3.67
C LYS A 126 -12.50 -3.72 2.19
N ALA A 127 -12.33 -2.43 1.91
CA ALA A 127 -12.08 -1.91 0.57
C ALA A 127 -10.60 -2.07 0.20
N GLU A 128 -10.15 -3.31 0.04
CA GLU A 128 -8.81 -3.59 -0.46
C GLU A 128 -8.73 -3.30 -1.96
N THR A 129 -7.54 -3.03 -2.48
CA THR A 129 -7.35 -2.83 -3.93
C THR A 129 -6.53 -3.98 -4.46
N ILE A 130 -7.20 -5.05 -4.92
CA ILE A 130 -6.61 -6.25 -5.54
C ILE A 130 -7.71 -7.16 -6.10
N GLY A 131 -7.54 -7.64 -7.33
CA GLY A 131 -8.47 -8.57 -7.97
C GLY A 131 -9.91 -8.06 -8.04
N PHE A 132 -10.86 -8.93 -8.38
CA PHE A 132 -12.29 -8.58 -8.40
C PHE A 132 -12.89 -8.34 -7.01
N PHE A 133 -12.21 -8.80 -5.96
CA PHE A 133 -12.63 -8.63 -4.57
C PHE A 133 -12.10 -7.33 -3.92
N GLY A 134 -11.51 -6.48 -4.74
CA GLY A 134 -11.02 -5.16 -4.43
C GLY A 134 -10.79 -4.33 -5.69
N PRO A 135 -11.82 -4.11 -6.53
CA PRO A 135 -11.65 -3.53 -7.87
C PRO A 135 -11.37 -2.02 -7.79
N VAL A 136 -10.63 -1.52 -8.79
CA VAL A 136 -10.41 -0.08 -9.00
C VAL A 136 -11.63 0.55 -9.66
N CYS A 137 -12.10 1.68 -9.16
CA CYS A 137 -13.21 2.42 -9.78
C CYS A 137 -12.83 3.90 -9.88
N TRP A 138 -12.72 4.43 -11.09
CA TRP A 138 -12.54 5.86 -11.32
C TRP A 138 -13.91 6.53 -11.50
N GLY A 139 -14.05 7.72 -10.95
CA GLY A 139 -15.21 8.58 -11.12
C GLY A 139 -14.79 10.04 -10.99
N THR A 140 -15.78 10.93 -10.93
CA THR A 140 -15.52 12.37 -10.96
C THR A 140 -16.27 13.13 -9.90
N PHE A 141 -15.73 14.27 -9.51
CA PHE A 141 -16.46 15.33 -8.84
C PHE A 141 -17.13 16.25 -9.86
N ASP A 142 -18.41 16.54 -9.64
CA ASP A 142 -19.16 17.51 -10.44
C ASP A 142 -20.02 18.40 -9.52
N PRO A 143 -19.62 19.68 -9.29
CA PRO A 143 -20.40 20.60 -8.48
C PRO A 143 -21.82 20.89 -9.03
N ALA A 144 -22.11 20.57 -10.30
CA ALA A 144 -23.45 20.73 -10.86
C ALA A 144 -24.42 19.60 -10.41
N GLU A 145 -23.89 18.46 -9.97
CA GLU A 145 -24.68 17.38 -9.37
C GLU A 145 -24.93 17.73 -7.88
N PRO A 146 -26.18 17.82 -7.40
CA PRO A 146 -26.45 18.20 -6.01
C PRO A 146 -26.14 17.08 -5.00
N GLY A 147 -26.14 15.82 -5.41
CA GLY A 147 -25.99 14.66 -4.52
C GLY A 147 -24.86 13.73 -4.97
N VAL A 148 -25.17 12.45 -5.10
CA VAL A 148 -24.27 11.49 -5.71
C VAL A 148 -25.05 10.71 -6.76
N ARG A 149 -24.46 10.54 -7.94
CA ARG A 149 -25.03 9.74 -9.02
C ARG A 149 -24.28 8.42 -9.09
N LEU A 150 -25.03 7.32 -9.09
CA LEU A 150 -24.51 5.96 -9.25
C LEU A 150 -25.21 5.29 -10.42
N SER A 151 -24.43 4.67 -11.31
CA SER A 151 -24.93 3.81 -12.38
C SER A 151 -24.14 2.50 -12.37
N PRO A 152 -24.56 1.50 -11.58
CA PRO A 152 -23.95 0.18 -11.58
C PRO A 152 -24.20 -0.51 -12.92
N GLY A 153 -23.16 -1.12 -13.49
CA GLY A 153 -23.33 -2.00 -14.64
C GLY A 153 -23.87 -3.38 -14.25
N PRO A 154 -24.11 -4.26 -15.24
CA PRO A 154 -24.74 -5.57 -15.00
C PRO A 154 -23.87 -6.55 -14.22
N SER A 155 -22.55 -6.31 -14.13
CA SER A 155 -21.59 -7.15 -13.41
C SER A 155 -20.92 -6.41 -12.24
N LEU A 156 -20.09 -7.09 -11.46
CA LEU A 156 -19.28 -6.42 -10.43
C LEU A 156 -18.09 -5.66 -11.05
N VAL A 157 -17.46 -6.28 -12.06
CA VAL A 157 -16.27 -5.78 -12.74
C VAL A 157 -16.46 -5.88 -14.25
N HIS A 158 -15.98 -4.88 -15.00
CA HIS A 158 -16.11 -4.84 -16.46
C HIS A 158 -14.77 -5.12 -17.17
N ARG A 159 -13.65 -5.04 -16.44
CA ARG A 159 -12.30 -5.31 -16.96
C ARG A 159 -11.49 -6.10 -15.95
N ARG A 160 -10.75 -7.09 -16.43
CA ARG A 160 -9.82 -7.92 -15.64
C ARG A 160 -8.51 -8.03 -16.40
N GLN A 161 -7.39 -7.94 -15.69
CA GLN A 161 -6.06 -8.05 -16.29
C GLN A 161 -5.12 -8.83 -15.37
N VAL A 162 -4.48 -9.86 -15.93
CA VAL A 162 -3.51 -10.69 -15.23
C VAL A 162 -2.10 -10.25 -15.66
N PHE A 163 -1.27 -9.94 -14.68
CA PHE A 163 0.11 -9.51 -14.87
C PHE A 163 1.06 -10.54 -14.26
N PHE A 164 2.23 -10.71 -14.85
CA PHE A 164 3.33 -11.35 -14.13
C PHE A 164 3.81 -10.45 -12.99
N GLU A 165 4.23 -11.05 -11.89
CA GLU A 165 5.05 -10.35 -10.91
C GLU A 165 6.46 -10.16 -11.49
N ALA A 166 7.03 -8.95 -11.35
CA ALA A 166 8.35 -8.62 -11.88
C ALA A 166 9.44 -9.56 -11.36
N TRP A 167 9.35 -10.01 -10.11
CA TRP A 167 10.33 -10.97 -9.56
C TRP A 167 10.36 -12.29 -10.31
N ALA A 168 9.21 -12.75 -10.85
CA ALA A 168 9.13 -13.99 -11.60
C ALA A 168 9.82 -13.83 -12.96
N LEU A 169 9.64 -12.68 -13.61
CA LEU A 169 10.32 -12.35 -14.86
C LEU A 169 11.81 -12.14 -14.68
N ILE A 170 12.23 -11.48 -13.59
CA ILE A 170 13.64 -11.35 -13.21
C ILE A 170 14.25 -12.74 -12.98
N ALA A 171 13.55 -13.62 -12.24
CA ALA A 171 14.03 -14.98 -11.98
C ALA A 171 14.17 -15.82 -13.26
N TYR A 172 13.28 -15.64 -14.22
CA TYR A 172 13.39 -16.27 -15.53
C TYR A 172 14.58 -15.69 -16.32
N ALA A 173 14.73 -14.37 -16.37
CA ALA A 173 15.84 -13.72 -17.05
C ALA A 173 17.22 -14.06 -16.45
N ASP A 174 17.31 -14.17 -15.11
CA ASP A 174 18.51 -14.63 -14.42
C ASP A 174 18.87 -16.05 -14.87
N ARG A 175 17.90 -16.96 -14.90
CA ARG A 175 18.13 -18.35 -15.33
C ARG A 175 18.63 -18.44 -16.76
N LEU A 176 18.12 -17.58 -17.65
CA LEU A 176 18.63 -17.47 -19.02
C LEU A 176 20.08 -16.95 -19.02
N GLY A 177 20.40 -16.01 -18.14
CA GLY A 177 21.75 -15.48 -17.95
C GLY A 177 22.78 -16.47 -17.41
N ASP A 178 22.37 -17.63 -16.88
CA ASP A 178 23.32 -18.69 -16.50
C ASP A 178 24.04 -19.30 -17.71
N ASP A 179 23.45 -19.21 -18.91
CA ASP A 179 24.10 -19.61 -20.16
C ASP A 179 24.79 -18.41 -20.82
N LEU A 180 26.11 -18.48 -20.96
CA LEU A 180 26.90 -17.44 -21.61
C LEU A 180 26.48 -17.19 -23.06
N ALA A 181 25.92 -18.19 -23.76
CA ALA A 181 25.40 -18.03 -25.12
C ALA A 181 24.27 -17.00 -25.19
N VAL A 182 23.49 -16.87 -24.10
CA VAL A 182 22.46 -15.84 -23.90
C VAL A 182 23.04 -14.61 -23.21
N ARG A 183 23.75 -14.79 -22.08
CA ARG A 183 24.20 -13.69 -21.21
C ARG A 183 25.05 -12.65 -21.93
N ARG A 184 25.86 -13.06 -22.91
CA ARG A 184 26.67 -12.13 -23.73
C ARG A 184 25.84 -11.13 -24.56
N TRP A 185 24.56 -11.41 -24.78
CA TRP A 185 23.62 -10.48 -25.42
C TRP A 185 23.01 -9.48 -24.43
N TRP A 186 23.15 -9.70 -23.12
CA TRP A 186 22.77 -8.72 -22.11
C TRP A 186 23.78 -7.59 -22.06
N ALA A 187 23.26 -6.37 -21.94
CA ALA A 187 24.07 -5.17 -21.81
C ALA A 187 24.47 -4.98 -20.34
N PRO A 188 25.77 -5.03 -20.01
CA PRO A 188 26.21 -4.77 -18.65
C PRO A 188 26.04 -3.29 -18.30
N ALA A 189 25.72 -3.02 -17.04
CA ALA A 189 25.53 -1.67 -16.49
C ALA A 189 26.20 -1.57 -15.12
N LEU A 190 26.72 -0.40 -14.77
CA LEU A 190 27.07 -0.10 -13.37
C LEU A 190 25.82 -0.20 -12.48
N GLN A 191 26.01 -0.54 -11.20
CA GLN A 191 24.94 -0.35 -10.22
C GLN A 191 24.50 1.12 -10.23
N PRO A 192 23.19 1.40 -10.11
CA PRO A 192 22.64 2.71 -10.48
C PRO A 192 23.13 3.87 -9.60
N HIS A 193 23.68 3.59 -8.42
CA HIS A 193 24.22 4.60 -7.51
C HIS A 193 25.71 4.90 -7.73
N LEU A 194 26.42 4.12 -8.55
CA LEU A 194 27.86 4.21 -8.74
C LEU A 194 28.25 5.06 -9.95
N THR A 195 29.43 5.66 -9.88
CA THR A 195 30.00 6.48 -10.96
C THR A 195 31.46 6.14 -11.16
N VAL A 196 31.91 6.08 -12.42
CA VAL A 196 33.33 6.02 -12.77
C VAL A 196 33.80 7.42 -13.19
N GLU A 197 34.83 7.93 -12.50
CA GLU A 197 35.46 9.22 -12.80
C GLU A 197 36.96 9.00 -13.08
N GLY A 198 37.36 9.18 -14.33
CA GLY A 198 38.72 8.85 -14.78
C GLY A 198 39.04 7.37 -14.57
N ARG A 199 39.90 7.06 -13.60
CA ARG A 199 40.28 5.68 -13.23
C ARG A 199 39.88 5.33 -11.79
N ARG A 200 38.76 5.89 -11.33
CA ARG A 200 38.24 5.68 -9.99
C ARG A 200 36.76 5.35 -10.04
N LEU A 201 36.37 4.23 -9.43
CA LEU A 201 34.98 3.90 -9.16
C LEU A 201 34.61 4.48 -7.79
N ARG A 202 33.57 5.31 -7.75
CA ARG A 202 33.05 5.90 -6.51
C ARG A 202 31.90 5.07 -5.97
N TRP A 203 31.89 4.85 -4.66
CA TRP A 203 30.80 4.22 -3.93
C TRP A 203 30.63 4.91 -2.55
N PRO A 204 29.44 4.83 -1.94
CA PRO A 204 29.10 5.64 -0.78
C PRO A 204 29.94 5.30 0.46
N LEU A 205 30.27 6.29 1.29
CA LEU A 205 30.94 6.20 2.59
C LEU A 205 32.34 5.58 2.59
N HIS A 206 32.98 5.47 1.44
CA HIS A 206 34.22 4.74 1.29
C HIS A 206 35.16 5.38 0.27
N PRO A 207 36.49 5.18 0.41
CA PRO A 207 37.45 5.67 -0.58
C PRO A 207 37.18 5.09 -1.98
N PRO A 208 37.37 5.89 -3.06
CA PRO A 208 37.20 5.39 -4.42
C PRO A 208 38.13 4.22 -4.74
N ILE A 209 37.62 3.22 -5.46
CA ILE A 209 38.39 2.06 -5.90
C ILE A 209 39.23 2.45 -7.12
N ALA A 210 40.54 2.27 -7.04
CA ALA A 210 41.45 2.52 -8.15
C ALA A 210 41.30 1.46 -9.25
N LEU A 211 41.14 1.91 -10.49
CA LEU A 211 40.95 1.06 -11.67
C LEU A 211 42.22 1.01 -12.53
N THR A 212 42.51 -0.16 -13.10
CA THR A 212 43.45 -0.28 -14.24
C THR A 212 42.91 0.48 -15.47
N PRO A 213 43.73 0.81 -16.48
CA PRO A 213 43.23 1.47 -17.69
C PRO A 213 42.14 0.65 -18.39
N THR A 214 42.33 -0.67 -18.47
CA THR A 214 41.37 -1.60 -19.07
C THR A 214 40.08 -1.68 -18.28
N GLU A 215 40.13 -1.77 -16.94
CA GLU A 215 38.91 -1.76 -16.11
C GLU A 215 38.15 -0.44 -16.23
N ALA A 216 38.84 0.70 -16.26
CA ALA A 216 38.21 2.00 -16.40
C ALA A 216 37.47 2.13 -17.75
N ARG A 217 38.08 1.66 -18.85
CA ARG A 217 37.44 1.66 -20.17
C ARG A 217 36.26 0.69 -20.25
N LEU A 218 36.42 -0.52 -19.73
CA LEU A 218 35.32 -1.49 -19.65
C LEU A 218 34.12 -0.93 -18.88
N LEU A 219 34.34 -0.47 -17.65
CA LEU A 219 33.26 0.04 -16.80
C LEU A 219 32.61 1.31 -17.37
N ALA A 220 33.37 2.17 -18.04
CA ALA A 220 32.83 3.34 -18.75
C ALA A 220 31.97 2.95 -19.97
N ALA A 221 32.22 1.78 -20.57
CA ALA A 221 31.46 1.26 -21.70
C ALA A 221 30.25 0.39 -21.27
N CYS A 222 30.13 0.05 -19.99
CA CYS A 222 28.96 -0.63 -19.41
C CYS A 222 27.79 0.37 -19.24
N ASP A 223 27.19 0.78 -20.36
CA ASP A 223 26.14 1.79 -20.47
C ASP A 223 24.71 1.23 -20.33
N GLY A 224 24.56 -0.08 -20.07
CA GLY A 224 23.27 -0.76 -20.01
C GLY A 224 22.53 -0.87 -21.34
N ARG A 225 23.17 -0.52 -22.47
CA ARG A 225 22.61 -0.60 -23.83
C ARG A 225 23.42 -1.51 -24.73
N THR A 226 24.74 -1.40 -24.69
CA THR A 226 25.64 -2.17 -25.53
C THR A 226 25.73 -3.61 -25.01
N PRO A 227 25.37 -4.63 -25.82
CA PRO A 227 25.59 -6.03 -25.47
C PRO A 227 27.05 -6.34 -25.09
N ALA A 228 27.25 -7.22 -24.11
CA ALA A 228 28.60 -7.62 -23.69
C ALA A 228 29.45 -8.20 -24.83
N ILE A 229 28.82 -8.88 -25.79
CA ILE A 229 29.52 -9.41 -26.98
C ILE A 229 30.13 -8.28 -27.83
N ASP A 230 29.38 -7.21 -28.11
CA ASP A 230 29.87 -6.08 -28.88
C ASP A 230 30.99 -5.34 -28.12
N LEU A 231 30.86 -5.23 -26.78
CA LEU A 231 31.92 -4.68 -25.93
C LEU A 231 33.20 -5.51 -26.01
N ALA A 232 33.07 -6.83 -25.90
CA ALA A 232 34.20 -7.75 -25.93
C ALA A 232 34.92 -7.73 -27.28
N GLU A 233 34.18 -7.73 -28.39
CA GLU A 233 34.73 -7.64 -29.74
C GLU A 233 35.48 -6.34 -29.98
N ARG A 234 34.90 -5.19 -29.57
CA ARG A 234 35.56 -3.88 -29.70
C ARG A 234 36.86 -3.82 -28.89
N MET A 235 36.84 -4.20 -27.62
CA MET A 235 38.03 -4.16 -26.76
C MET A 235 39.14 -5.09 -27.23
N HIS A 236 38.78 -6.25 -27.81
CA HIS A 236 39.76 -7.15 -28.41
C HIS A 236 40.37 -6.55 -29.69
N ALA A 237 39.55 -5.97 -30.57
CA ALA A 237 40.01 -5.31 -31.78
C ALA A 237 40.95 -4.13 -31.48
N ASP A 238 40.69 -3.39 -30.40
CA ASP A 238 41.52 -2.28 -29.92
C ASP A 238 42.80 -2.75 -29.20
N GLY A 239 43.01 -4.06 -29.04
CA GLY A 239 44.18 -4.65 -28.39
C GLY A 239 44.23 -4.43 -26.87
N GLU A 240 43.09 -4.13 -26.24
CA GLU A 240 43.01 -3.88 -24.80
C GLU A 240 43.02 -5.15 -23.95
N VAL A 241 42.65 -6.27 -24.57
CA VAL A 241 42.57 -7.61 -24.00
C VAL A 241 43.10 -8.65 -24.99
N HIS A 242 43.51 -9.83 -24.51
CA HIS A 242 44.07 -10.87 -25.38
C HIS A 242 42.98 -11.62 -26.16
N GLY A 243 41.79 -11.76 -25.59
CA GLY A 243 40.62 -12.33 -26.25
C GLY A 243 39.31 -11.84 -25.65
N VAL A 244 38.20 -12.14 -26.33
CA VAL A 244 36.85 -11.73 -25.88
C VAL A 244 36.48 -12.30 -24.50
N ASP A 245 36.98 -13.50 -24.17
CA ASP A 245 36.71 -14.16 -22.89
C ASP A 245 37.32 -13.41 -21.69
N ASP A 246 38.41 -12.66 -21.90
CA ASP A 246 39.00 -11.83 -20.85
C ASP A 246 38.00 -10.75 -20.38
N VAL A 247 37.18 -10.21 -21.30
CA VAL A 247 36.16 -9.22 -20.97
C VAL A 247 35.04 -9.85 -20.15
N TYR A 248 34.57 -11.05 -20.52
CA TYR A 248 33.56 -11.76 -19.74
C TYR A 248 34.03 -12.08 -18.32
N LEU A 249 35.29 -12.52 -18.15
CA LEU A 249 35.89 -12.76 -16.83
C LEU A 249 36.01 -11.47 -15.99
N LEU A 250 36.30 -10.34 -16.63
CA LEU A 250 36.32 -9.04 -15.96
C LEU A 250 34.91 -8.60 -15.54
N LEU A 251 33.91 -8.78 -16.41
CA LEU A 251 32.51 -8.51 -16.09
C LEU A 251 32.05 -9.34 -14.89
N ASP A 252 32.28 -10.66 -14.90
CA ASP A 252 31.95 -11.55 -13.78
C ASP A 252 32.60 -11.11 -12.48
N ARG A 253 33.88 -10.72 -12.50
CA ARG A 253 34.57 -10.22 -11.30
C ARG A 253 33.87 -9.00 -10.70
N TRP A 254 33.37 -8.07 -11.52
CA TRP A 254 32.69 -6.88 -11.04
C TRP A 254 31.24 -7.16 -10.60
N VAL A 255 30.59 -8.15 -11.21
CA VAL A 255 29.29 -8.68 -10.76
C VAL A 255 29.43 -9.34 -9.40
N ASP A 256 30.43 -10.21 -9.21
CA ASP A 256 30.69 -10.92 -7.95
C ASP A 256 30.98 -9.98 -6.78
N ARG A 257 31.58 -8.81 -7.08
CA ARG A 257 31.82 -7.76 -6.10
C ARG A 257 30.61 -6.85 -5.87
N GLY A 258 29.55 -7.00 -6.65
CA GLY A 258 28.30 -6.25 -6.51
C GLY A 258 28.33 -4.82 -7.06
N GLN A 259 29.31 -4.44 -7.89
CA GLN A 259 29.35 -3.09 -8.49
C GLN A 259 28.83 -3.04 -9.93
N LEU A 260 28.56 -4.18 -10.54
CA LEU A 260 28.08 -4.29 -11.91
C LEU A 260 26.84 -5.19 -11.97
N ILE A 261 25.90 -4.83 -12.84
CA ILE A 261 24.78 -5.66 -13.27
C ILE A 261 25.13 -6.20 -14.65
N TRP A 262 25.17 -7.52 -14.81
CA TRP A 262 25.29 -8.16 -16.12
C TRP A 262 24.20 -9.24 -16.26
N GLY A 263 23.01 -8.75 -16.59
CA GLY A 263 21.77 -9.50 -16.76
C GLY A 263 20.73 -8.65 -17.50
N ALA A 264 19.51 -9.15 -17.68
CA ALA A 264 18.48 -8.44 -18.44
C ALA A 264 18.04 -7.09 -17.82
N ASN A 265 18.31 -6.90 -16.51
CA ASN A 265 18.06 -5.67 -15.75
C ASN A 265 16.62 -5.14 -15.91
N LEU A 266 15.63 -5.98 -15.62
CA LEU A 266 14.22 -5.66 -15.78
C LEU A 266 13.71 -4.69 -14.69
N PRO A 267 12.77 -3.78 -14.99
CA PRO A 267 12.17 -2.92 -13.98
C PRO A 267 11.24 -3.67 -13.02
N VAL A 268 11.12 -3.20 -11.79
CA VAL A 268 10.13 -3.71 -10.81
C VAL A 268 8.79 -3.00 -11.06
N SER A 269 8.13 -3.36 -12.16
CA SER A 269 6.84 -2.79 -12.60
C SER A 269 6.12 -3.73 -13.58
N PRO A 270 4.85 -3.48 -13.94
CA PRO A 270 4.13 -4.31 -14.92
C PRO A 270 4.80 -4.30 -16.30
N ASP A 271 5.59 -3.27 -16.62
CA ASP A 271 6.35 -3.13 -17.86
C ASP A 271 7.49 -4.15 -18.01
N ALA A 272 7.85 -4.88 -16.96
CA ALA A 272 8.89 -5.91 -16.99
C ALA A 272 8.66 -6.95 -18.09
N GLU A 273 7.40 -7.31 -18.37
CA GLU A 273 7.04 -8.25 -19.44
C GLU A 273 7.43 -7.68 -20.82
N ARG A 274 7.09 -6.42 -21.10
CA ARG A 274 7.44 -5.73 -22.35
C ARG A 274 8.95 -5.61 -22.51
N VAL A 275 9.65 -5.18 -21.47
CA VAL A 275 11.12 -5.01 -21.50
C VAL A 275 11.80 -6.36 -21.75
N LEU A 276 11.33 -7.45 -21.14
CA LEU A 276 11.89 -8.78 -21.38
C LEU A 276 11.69 -9.24 -22.83
N VAL A 277 10.54 -8.98 -23.45
CA VAL A 277 10.30 -9.27 -24.88
C VAL A 277 11.31 -8.53 -25.76
N GLU A 278 11.50 -7.23 -25.51
CA GLU A 278 12.47 -6.41 -26.24
C GLU A 278 13.89 -6.97 -26.09
N ARG A 279 14.28 -7.34 -24.87
CA ARG A 279 15.60 -7.93 -24.58
C ARG A 279 15.82 -9.26 -25.31
N ILE A 280 14.86 -10.17 -25.28
CA ILE A 280 14.93 -11.44 -26.04
C ILE A 280 15.06 -11.16 -27.54
N GLY A 281 14.34 -10.16 -28.07
CA GLY A 281 14.41 -9.76 -29.47
C GLY A 281 15.78 -9.26 -29.93
N LEU A 282 16.60 -8.72 -29.02
CA LEU A 282 17.95 -8.22 -29.30
C LEU A 282 19.03 -9.32 -29.35
N ILE A 283 18.70 -10.58 -29.03
CA ILE A 283 19.62 -11.71 -29.20
C ILE A 283 19.89 -11.90 -30.70
N GLY A 284 21.13 -11.69 -31.13
CA GLY A 284 21.51 -11.74 -32.54
C GLY A 284 21.61 -13.16 -33.11
N ASP A 285 21.89 -14.16 -32.27
CA ASP A 285 21.88 -15.57 -32.67
C ASP A 285 20.43 -16.09 -32.80
N GLU A 286 20.05 -16.50 -34.01
CA GLU A 286 18.68 -16.92 -34.31
C GLU A 286 18.26 -18.19 -33.56
N GLY A 287 19.17 -19.15 -33.38
CA GLY A 287 18.89 -20.41 -32.68
C GLY A 287 18.66 -20.18 -31.19
N VAL A 288 19.57 -19.41 -30.56
CA VAL A 288 19.45 -19.03 -29.15
C VAL A 288 18.19 -18.20 -28.92
N ARG A 289 17.92 -17.21 -29.79
CA ARG A 289 16.70 -16.39 -29.68
C ARG A 289 15.43 -17.21 -29.77
N ALA A 290 15.36 -18.16 -30.71
CA ALA A 290 14.19 -19.01 -30.90
C ALA A 290 13.95 -19.92 -29.68
N GLU A 291 15.00 -20.50 -29.10
CA GLU A 291 14.91 -21.33 -27.89
C GLU A 291 14.41 -20.53 -26.69
N VAL A 292 15.02 -19.36 -26.44
CA VAL A 292 14.64 -18.47 -25.33
C VAL A 292 13.19 -18.00 -25.51
N ALA A 293 12.83 -17.54 -26.70
CA ALA A 293 11.46 -17.10 -26.99
C ALA A 293 10.44 -18.23 -26.78
N ALA A 294 10.74 -19.47 -27.20
CA ALA A 294 9.85 -20.61 -26.99
C ALA A 294 9.62 -20.92 -25.50
N GLY A 295 10.67 -20.80 -24.66
CA GLY A 295 10.53 -20.93 -23.21
C GLY A 295 9.62 -19.87 -22.61
N PHE A 296 9.74 -18.62 -23.06
CA PHE A 296 8.91 -17.53 -22.59
C PHE A 296 7.46 -17.62 -23.10
N ASP A 297 7.25 -18.09 -24.34
CA ASP A 297 5.93 -18.31 -24.93
C ASP A 297 5.11 -19.32 -24.12
N ARG A 298 5.76 -20.36 -23.58
CA ARG A 298 5.10 -21.30 -22.66
C ARG A 298 4.60 -20.61 -21.39
N LEU A 299 5.39 -19.73 -20.79
CA LEU A 299 4.97 -18.95 -19.63
C LEU A 299 3.81 -18.03 -19.96
N ARG A 300 3.90 -17.29 -21.08
CA ARG A 300 2.83 -16.39 -21.54
C ARG A 300 1.53 -17.14 -21.77
N ALA A 301 1.58 -18.27 -22.49
CA ALA A 301 0.41 -19.12 -22.71
C ALA A 301 -0.20 -19.64 -21.39
N ALA A 302 0.62 -20.01 -20.40
CA ALA A 302 0.14 -20.43 -19.09
C ALA A 302 -0.51 -19.27 -18.31
N ARG A 303 0.05 -18.05 -18.35
CA ARG A 303 -0.57 -16.85 -17.78
C ARG A 303 -1.89 -16.53 -18.48
N ASP A 304 -1.94 -16.61 -19.80
CA ASP A 304 -3.14 -16.34 -20.58
C ASP A 304 -4.25 -17.37 -20.27
N ALA A 305 -3.88 -18.63 -20.02
CA ALA A 305 -4.80 -19.65 -19.54
C ALA A 305 -5.37 -19.33 -18.13
N VAL A 306 -4.57 -18.76 -17.23
CA VAL A 306 -5.04 -18.23 -15.93
C VAL A 306 -6.05 -17.10 -16.15
N ALA A 307 -5.74 -16.14 -17.04
CA ALA A 307 -6.67 -15.06 -17.37
C ALA A 307 -7.99 -15.58 -17.96
N ALA A 308 -7.94 -16.58 -18.85
CA ALA A 308 -9.10 -17.21 -19.46
C ALA A 308 -9.93 -18.10 -18.52
N ALA A 309 -9.45 -18.34 -17.30
CA ALA A 309 -10.15 -19.10 -16.26
C ALA A 309 -10.97 -18.21 -15.29
N ALA A 310 -10.98 -16.89 -15.50
CA ALA A 310 -11.76 -15.95 -14.69
C ALA A 310 -13.24 -16.38 -14.57
N GLY A 311 -13.79 -16.31 -13.35
CA GLY A 311 -15.16 -16.74 -13.05
C GLY A 311 -15.35 -18.25 -12.82
N ASP A 312 -14.31 -19.08 -12.98
CA ASP A 312 -14.35 -20.53 -12.71
C ASP A 312 -13.24 -20.92 -11.71
N PRO A 313 -13.56 -21.13 -10.42
CA PRO A 313 -12.55 -21.38 -9.39
C PRO A 313 -11.74 -22.66 -9.62
N ASP A 314 -12.36 -23.71 -10.18
CA ASP A 314 -11.67 -25.00 -10.38
C ASP A 314 -10.73 -24.91 -11.59
N ARG A 315 -11.18 -24.31 -12.69
CA ARG A 315 -10.30 -24.02 -13.85
C ARG A 315 -9.17 -23.07 -13.46
N LEU A 316 -9.45 -22.06 -12.63
CA LEU A 316 -8.45 -21.11 -12.15
C LEU A 316 -7.38 -21.81 -11.31
N GLY A 317 -7.79 -22.66 -10.37
CA GLY A 317 -6.86 -23.44 -9.54
C GLY A 317 -5.95 -24.34 -10.38
N ALA A 318 -6.52 -25.02 -11.38
CA ALA A 318 -5.76 -25.84 -12.33
C ALA A 318 -4.78 -25.01 -13.18
N ALA A 319 -5.22 -23.85 -13.68
CA ALA A 319 -4.38 -22.96 -14.49
C ALA A 319 -3.21 -22.37 -13.68
N LEU A 320 -3.44 -21.96 -12.43
CA LEU A 320 -2.39 -21.48 -11.54
C LEU A 320 -1.37 -22.58 -11.21
N ALA A 321 -1.83 -23.81 -10.97
CA ALA A 321 -0.94 -24.95 -10.76
C ALA A 321 -0.11 -25.28 -12.01
N ALA A 322 -0.72 -25.20 -13.20
CA ALA A 322 -0.02 -25.37 -14.47
C ALA A 322 1.03 -24.26 -14.68
N LEU A 323 0.69 -22.99 -14.45
CA LEU A 323 1.63 -21.88 -14.50
C LEU A 323 2.80 -22.07 -13.53
N ASN A 324 2.54 -22.51 -12.30
CA ASN A 324 3.60 -22.78 -11.31
C ASN A 324 4.53 -23.92 -11.77
N THR A 325 3.96 -24.96 -12.39
CA THR A 325 4.73 -26.08 -12.95
C THR A 325 5.60 -25.63 -14.11
N GLU A 326 5.03 -24.86 -15.04
CA GLU A 326 5.75 -24.29 -16.18
C GLU A 326 6.87 -23.35 -15.73
N PHE A 327 6.58 -22.46 -14.78
CA PHE A 327 7.58 -21.59 -14.15
C PHE A 327 8.73 -22.39 -13.57
N THR A 328 8.44 -23.42 -12.77
CA THR A 328 9.48 -24.27 -12.18
C THR A 328 10.28 -25.01 -13.26
N ALA A 329 9.62 -25.48 -14.32
CA ALA A 329 10.28 -26.22 -15.40
C ALA A 329 11.27 -25.34 -16.20
N VAL A 330 10.91 -24.09 -16.48
CA VAL A 330 11.78 -23.20 -17.28
C VAL A 330 12.81 -22.44 -16.43
N THR A 331 12.56 -22.23 -15.13
CA THR A 331 13.47 -21.48 -14.25
C THR A 331 14.32 -22.37 -13.34
N GLY A 332 13.85 -23.58 -13.00
CA GLY A 332 14.41 -24.38 -11.91
C GLY A 332 14.17 -23.81 -10.51
N ARG A 333 13.39 -22.73 -10.38
CA ARG A 333 13.13 -22.02 -9.12
C ARG A 333 11.69 -22.26 -8.62
N PRO A 334 11.42 -22.18 -7.30
CA PRO A 334 10.05 -22.29 -6.78
C PRO A 334 9.14 -21.16 -7.29
N ALA A 335 7.89 -21.50 -7.64
CA ALA A 335 6.87 -20.55 -8.11
C ALA A 335 6.22 -19.70 -7.01
N THR A 336 6.72 -19.79 -5.77
CA THR A 336 6.28 -18.94 -4.66
C THR A 336 7.45 -18.49 -3.80
N ARG A 337 7.35 -17.32 -3.18
CA ARG A 337 8.37 -16.77 -2.27
C ARG A 337 7.73 -16.15 -1.01
N GLN A 338 8.58 -15.93 0.01
CA GLN A 338 8.22 -15.15 1.22
C GLN A 338 6.90 -15.60 1.86
N SER A 339 6.76 -16.91 2.08
CA SER A 339 5.54 -17.51 2.64
C SER A 339 5.13 -16.86 3.96
N GLY A 340 3.84 -16.55 4.10
CA GLY A 340 3.27 -15.89 5.29
C GLY A 340 3.42 -14.38 5.36
N GLN A 341 4.19 -13.73 4.47
CA GLN A 341 4.31 -12.27 4.44
C GLN A 341 3.19 -11.61 3.62
N MET A 342 2.72 -10.43 4.06
CA MET A 342 1.74 -9.61 3.33
C MET A 342 2.44 -8.48 2.55
N TYR A 343 1.85 -8.04 1.43
CA TYR A 343 2.34 -6.94 0.59
C TYR A 343 3.71 -7.16 -0.08
N VAL A 344 4.00 -8.39 -0.54
CA VAL A 344 5.32 -8.74 -1.13
C VAL A 344 5.28 -9.42 -2.52
N GLY A 345 4.09 -9.61 -3.12
CA GLY A 345 3.94 -10.29 -4.42
C GLY A 345 4.45 -11.73 -4.38
N ARG A 346 3.68 -12.66 -3.80
CA ARG A 346 4.15 -14.01 -3.44
C ARG A 346 4.10 -15.03 -4.59
N THR A 347 3.24 -14.82 -5.58
CA THR A 347 2.92 -15.75 -6.68
C THR A 347 3.56 -15.29 -7.99
N VAL A 348 3.55 -16.14 -9.03
CA VAL A 348 4.12 -15.79 -10.34
C VAL A 348 3.33 -14.69 -11.06
N CYS A 349 2.03 -14.62 -10.83
CA CYS A 349 1.13 -13.62 -11.40
C CYS A 349 0.13 -13.11 -10.36
N TYR A 350 -0.53 -11.99 -10.69
CA TYR A 350 -1.62 -11.39 -9.94
C TYR A 350 -2.67 -10.81 -10.88
N GLU A 351 -3.86 -10.52 -10.35
CA GLU A 351 -4.96 -9.90 -11.09
C GLU A 351 -5.29 -8.51 -10.56
N GLU A 352 -5.52 -7.56 -11.46
CA GLU A 352 -6.22 -6.31 -11.19
C GLU A 352 -7.51 -6.22 -12.00
N THR A 353 -8.50 -5.52 -11.46
CA THR A 353 -9.81 -5.37 -12.10
C THR A 353 -10.36 -3.96 -11.97
N ALA A 354 -11.21 -3.58 -12.94
CA ALA A 354 -11.99 -2.35 -12.88
C ALA A 354 -13.44 -2.65 -12.51
N ARG A 355 -13.97 -1.91 -11.54
CA ARG A 355 -15.37 -1.99 -11.11
C ARG A 355 -16.28 -1.59 -12.27
N ASP A 356 -17.36 -2.33 -12.45
CA ASP A 356 -18.43 -1.98 -13.39
C ASP A 356 -19.40 -0.99 -12.71
N LEU A 357 -18.93 0.24 -12.55
CA LEU A 357 -19.67 1.31 -11.89
C LEU A 357 -19.23 2.67 -12.46
N GLU A 358 -20.19 3.45 -12.94
CA GLU A 358 -20.00 4.88 -13.14
C GLU A 358 -20.53 5.63 -11.92
N PHE A 359 -19.75 6.60 -11.41
CA PHE A 359 -20.19 7.44 -10.31
C PHE A 359 -19.72 8.90 -10.44
N THR A 360 -20.54 9.79 -9.89
CA THR A 360 -20.25 11.22 -9.80
C THR A 360 -20.57 11.70 -8.39
N VAL A 361 -19.61 12.35 -7.73
CA VAL A 361 -19.79 12.94 -6.40
C VAL A 361 -20.05 14.44 -6.54
N GLY A 362 -21.17 14.89 -5.98
CA GLY A 362 -21.69 16.23 -6.17
C GLY A 362 -21.40 17.22 -5.04
N SER A 363 -22.06 18.38 -5.12
CA SER A 363 -21.84 19.53 -4.23
C SER A 363 -22.12 19.21 -2.77
N ALA A 364 -23.17 18.45 -2.43
CA ALA A 364 -23.48 18.13 -1.03
C ALA A 364 -22.30 17.50 -0.27
N VAL A 365 -21.52 16.65 -0.95
CA VAL A 365 -20.33 16.00 -0.35
C VAL A 365 -19.14 16.95 -0.33
N LEU A 366 -18.92 17.72 -1.40
CA LEU A 366 -17.85 18.72 -1.49
C LEU A 366 -17.99 19.80 -0.41
N ASP A 367 -19.21 20.33 -0.25
CA ASP A 367 -19.54 21.36 0.73
C ASP A 367 -19.37 20.83 2.17
N ALA A 368 -19.80 19.59 2.43
CA ALA A 368 -19.64 18.94 3.73
C ALA A 368 -18.18 18.59 4.05
N LEU A 369 -17.33 18.37 3.04
CA LEU A 369 -15.89 18.17 3.22
C LEU A 369 -15.16 19.49 3.50
N ALA A 370 -15.60 20.60 2.90
CA ALA A 370 -14.76 21.77 2.74
C ALA A 370 -14.18 22.33 4.05
N GLY A 371 -15.05 22.82 4.95
CA GLY A 371 -14.64 23.37 6.25
C GLY A 371 -13.78 22.41 7.08
N PRO A 372 -14.28 21.23 7.45
CA PRO A 372 -13.56 20.33 8.34
C PRO A 372 -12.28 19.76 7.72
N LEU A 373 -12.28 19.39 6.43
CA LEU A 373 -11.08 18.86 5.77
C LEU A 373 -9.99 19.94 5.66
N ALA A 374 -10.35 21.21 5.42
CA ALA A 374 -9.38 22.30 5.38
C ALA A 374 -8.61 22.48 6.71
N LEU A 375 -9.25 22.22 7.86
CA LEU A 375 -8.56 22.22 9.15
C LEU A 375 -7.53 21.10 9.22
N VAL A 376 -7.89 19.89 8.80
CA VAL A 376 -6.97 18.75 8.79
C VAL A 376 -5.81 18.99 7.81
N LEU A 377 -6.10 19.46 6.59
CA LEU A 377 -5.10 19.79 5.58
C LEU A 377 -4.12 20.87 6.04
N ARG A 378 -4.58 21.87 6.81
CA ARG A 378 -3.71 22.86 7.43
C ARG A 378 -2.72 22.23 8.40
N THR A 379 -3.16 21.25 9.20
CA THR A 379 -2.25 20.51 10.09
C THR A 379 -1.26 19.64 9.31
N ALA A 380 -1.65 19.09 8.16
CA ALA A 380 -0.74 18.40 7.26
C ALA A 380 0.31 19.34 6.66
N ARG A 381 -0.09 20.54 6.21
CA ARG A 381 0.85 21.59 5.78
C ARG A 381 1.85 21.92 6.88
N TRP A 382 1.38 22.21 8.10
CA TRP A 382 2.24 22.48 9.25
C TRP A 382 3.21 21.32 9.52
N PHE A 383 2.70 20.08 9.51
CA PHE A 383 3.51 18.89 9.75
C PHE A 383 4.64 18.75 8.72
N THR A 384 4.36 18.99 7.44
CA THR A 384 5.42 19.00 6.40
C THR A 384 6.46 20.10 6.64
N GLY A 385 6.05 21.29 7.11
CA GLY A 385 6.95 22.40 7.44
C GLY A 385 7.85 22.11 8.63
N GLU A 386 7.33 21.48 9.69
CA GLU A 386 8.12 21.05 10.86
C GLU A 386 9.13 19.97 10.49
N VAL A 387 8.69 18.97 9.72
CA VAL A 387 9.58 17.92 9.22
C VAL A 387 10.69 18.55 8.38
N ALA A 388 10.35 19.46 7.47
CA ALA A 388 11.35 20.15 6.64
C ALA A 388 12.35 20.96 7.47
N THR A 389 11.89 21.68 8.50
CA THR A 389 12.77 22.46 9.38
C THR A 389 13.75 21.54 10.12
N ARG A 390 13.25 20.44 10.70
CA ARG A 390 14.08 19.48 11.45
C ARG A 390 15.01 18.67 10.55
N CYS A 391 14.58 18.35 9.33
CA CYS A 391 15.44 17.72 8.33
C CYS A 391 16.52 18.69 7.84
N ALA A 392 16.22 19.98 7.68
CA ALA A 392 17.22 20.98 7.29
C ALA A 392 18.34 21.11 8.34
N GLU A 393 18.01 21.08 9.63
CA GLU A 393 18.99 21.02 10.73
C GLU A 393 19.88 19.78 10.60
N LEU A 394 19.28 18.59 10.52
CA LEU A 394 19.99 17.32 10.36
C LEU A 394 20.89 17.30 9.11
N PHE A 395 20.37 17.76 7.97
CA PHE A 395 21.12 17.75 6.71
C PHE A 395 22.26 18.76 6.73
N ALA A 396 22.11 19.91 7.39
CA ALA A 396 23.18 20.88 7.58
C ALA A 396 24.30 20.31 8.45
N GLU A 397 23.96 19.66 9.57
CA GLU A 397 24.94 18.99 10.43
C GLU A 397 25.73 17.92 9.66
N LEU A 398 25.04 17.03 8.93
CA LEU A 398 25.68 16.00 8.10
C LEU A 398 26.51 16.60 6.96
N HIS A 399 26.07 17.71 6.37
CA HIS A 399 26.81 18.41 5.34
C HIS A 399 28.11 19.00 5.89
N ASP A 400 28.06 19.70 7.01
CA ASP A 400 29.24 20.31 7.66
C ASP A 400 30.27 19.24 8.06
N GLU A 401 29.81 18.09 8.58
CA GLU A 401 30.66 16.95 8.90
C GLU A 401 31.37 16.41 7.65
N LEU A 402 30.63 16.15 6.57
CA LEU A 402 31.19 15.62 5.33
C LEU A 402 32.08 16.65 4.60
N ALA A 403 31.76 17.94 4.71
CA ALA A 403 32.49 19.02 4.07
C ALA A 403 33.91 19.18 4.60
N ALA A 404 34.18 18.73 5.83
CA ALA A 404 35.51 18.71 6.42
C ALA A 404 36.50 17.84 5.63
N ASP A 405 36.01 16.80 4.96
CA ASP A 405 36.81 15.83 4.20
C ASP A 405 36.82 16.11 2.67
N GLY A 406 36.05 17.10 2.19
CA GLY A 406 36.02 17.52 0.79
C GLY A 406 34.61 17.83 0.27
N PRO A 407 34.40 17.85 -1.07
CA PRO A 407 33.09 18.10 -1.65
C PRO A 407 32.06 17.04 -1.22
N VAL A 408 30.92 17.50 -0.70
CA VAL A 408 29.85 16.63 -0.22
C VAL A 408 29.09 16.00 -1.40
N ARG A 409 28.98 14.67 -1.40
CA ARG A 409 28.20 13.92 -2.38
C ARG A 409 26.86 13.52 -1.79
N LEU A 410 25.84 13.47 -2.65
CA LEU A 410 24.50 13.08 -2.22
C LEU A 410 24.48 11.66 -1.66
N ALA A 411 25.22 10.73 -2.26
CA ALA A 411 25.27 9.35 -1.80
C ALA A 411 25.69 9.20 -0.33
N ASP A 412 26.73 9.93 0.10
CA ASP A 412 27.26 9.85 1.47
C ASP A 412 26.27 10.45 2.47
N LEU A 413 25.75 11.64 2.17
CA LEU A 413 24.74 12.31 2.98
C LEU A 413 23.46 11.45 3.08
N TRP A 414 23.02 10.89 1.96
CA TRP A 414 21.85 10.00 1.90
C TRP A 414 22.02 8.77 2.78
N SER A 415 23.16 8.08 2.71
CA SER A 415 23.44 6.92 3.53
C SER A 415 23.44 7.22 5.03
N LEU A 416 23.97 8.37 5.46
CA LEU A 416 23.96 8.79 6.87
C LEU A 416 22.57 9.25 7.35
N ALA A 417 21.84 9.98 6.50
CA ALA A 417 20.56 10.55 6.84
C ALA A 417 19.46 9.50 7.09
N GLN A 418 19.45 8.39 6.32
CA GLN A 418 18.39 7.38 6.40
C GLN A 418 18.13 6.88 7.83
N GLY A 419 19.20 6.52 8.55
CA GLY A 419 19.08 6.00 9.92
C GLY A 419 18.58 7.05 10.92
N ALA A 420 19.03 8.30 10.77
CA ALA A 420 18.61 9.40 11.63
C ALA A 420 17.15 9.81 11.39
N LEU A 421 16.67 9.74 10.15
CA LEU A 421 15.29 10.08 9.79
C LEU A 421 14.26 9.14 10.43
N VAL A 422 14.56 7.84 10.49
CA VAL A 422 13.64 6.81 11.01
C VAL A 422 13.74 6.59 12.52
N SER A 423 14.67 7.27 13.19
CA SER A 423 14.79 7.23 14.65
C SER A 423 13.53 7.82 15.32
N PRO A 424 13.02 7.24 16.43
CA PRO A 424 11.92 7.81 17.19
C PRO A 424 12.17 9.26 17.64
N ASP A 425 13.42 9.59 17.94
CA ASP A 425 13.85 10.94 18.34
C ASP A 425 14.30 11.80 17.13
N GLY A 426 14.17 11.26 15.92
CA GLY A 426 14.51 11.93 14.66
C GLY A 426 13.49 12.99 14.24
N PRO A 427 13.72 13.66 13.10
CA PRO A 427 12.85 14.72 12.60
C PRO A 427 11.36 14.36 12.55
N ILE A 428 11.04 13.17 12.03
CA ILE A 428 9.66 12.70 11.82
C ILE A 428 8.97 12.37 13.14
N GLY A 429 9.64 11.61 14.02
CA GLY A 429 9.08 11.20 15.31
C GLY A 429 8.78 12.41 16.21
N ARG A 430 9.70 13.38 16.26
CA ARG A 430 9.48 14.63 17.02
C ARG A 430 8.35 15.49 16.45
N ALA A 431 8.25 15.61 15.13
CA ALA A 431 7.13 16.31 14.50
C ALA A 431 5.79 15.59 14.77
N GLY A 432 5.79 14.25 14.78
CA GLY A 432 4.61 13.43 15.08
C GLY A 432 4.13 13.60 16.51
N ALA A 433 5.05 13.61 17.49
CA ALA A 433 4.71 13.88 18.89
C ALA A 433 4.15 15.30 19.09
N ALA A 434 4.72 16.31 18.43
CA ALA A 434 4.20 17.67 18.48
C ALA A 434 2.82 17.80 17.82
N LEU A 435 2.55 17.01 16.75
CA LEU A 435 1.24 16.94 16.11
C LEU A 435 0.19 16.44 17.09
N THR A 436 0.40 15.26 17.70
CA THR A 436 -0.58 14.65 18.60
C THR A 436 -0.82 15.49 19.86
N GLU A 437 0.22 16.13 20.40
CA GLU A 437 0.09 17.05 21.53
C GLU A 437 -0.82 18.24 21.20
N ARG A 438 -0.62 18.89 20.06
CA ARG A 438 -1.42 20.06 19.64
C ARG A 438 -2.86 19.70 19.31
N TRP A 439 -3.09 18.51 18.76
CA TRP A 439 -4.46 18.01 18.57
C TRP A 439 -5.16 17.69 19.89
N ALA A 440 -4.44 17.14 20.87
CA ALA A 440 -4.97 16.94 22.21
C ALA A 440 -5.33 18.28 22.89
N GLU A 441 -4.50 19.33 22.69
CA GLU A 441 -4.78 20.70 23.14
C GLU A 441 -5.98 21.31 22.42
N LEU A 442 -6.07 21.18 21.08
CA LEU A 442 -7.15 21.73 20.26
C LEU A 442 -8.53 21.28 20.75
N PHE A 443 -8.65 20.02 21.15
CA PHE A 443 -9.92 19.41 21.57
C PHE A 443 -10.08 19.31 23.09
N GLY A 444 -9.11 19.80 23.87
CA GLY A 444 -9.14 19.68 25.33
C GLY A 444 -9.24 18.23 25.81
N LEU A 445 -8.62 17.28 25.09
CA LEU A 445 -8.84 15.84 25.33
C LEU A 445 -8.43 15.40 26.74
N ARG A 446 -7.48 16.10 27.36
CA ARG A 446 -6.97 15.82 28.70
C ARG A 446 -7.96 16.19 29.80
N ASP A 447 -8.91 17.07 29.51
CA ASP A 447 -9.88 17.62 30.47
C ASP A 447 -11.28 16.98 30.32
N LEU A 448 -11.44 16.03 29.41
CA LEU A 448 -12.72 15.39 29.15
C LEU A 448 -13.13 14.41 30.25
N PRO A 449 -14.44 14.28 30.54
CA PRO A 449 -14.96 13.21 31.37
C PRO A 449 -14.57 11.82 30.81
N PRO A 450 -14.23 10.83 31.66
CA PRO A 450 -13.84 9.49 31.21
C PRO A 450 -14.89 8.73 30.39
N ASP A 451 -16.17 9.10 30.51
CA ASP A 451 -17.31 8.50 29.82
C ASP A 451 -17.75 9.27 28.57
N GLN A 452 -17.07 10.37 28.22
CA GLN A 452 -17.38 11.17 27.05
C GLN A 452 -17.37 10.29 25.78
N ALA A 453 -18.53 10.09 25.16
CA ALA A 453 -18.65 9.19 24.02
C ALA A 453 -18.29 9.86 22.69
N GLU A 454 -18.65 11.13 22.54
CA GLU A 454 -18.55 11.88 21.28
C GLU A 454 -18.29 13.38 21.53
N LEU A 455 -17.51 14.00 20.66
CA LEU A 455 -17.34 15.45 20.54
C LEU A 455 -17.88 15.89 19.19
N LEU A 456 -18.86 16.80 19.21
CA LEU A 456 -19.42 17.43 18.01
C LEU A 456 -18.95 18.88 18.00
N LEU A 457 -18.14 19.23 17.02
CA LEU A 457 -17.47 20.51 16.89
C LEU A 457 -17.83 21.15 15.55
N ARG A 458 -17.78 22.48 15.45
CA ARG A 458 -17.96 23.19 14.18
C ARG A 458 -16.62 23.62 13.62
N ALA A 459 -16.43 23.53 12.30
CA ALA A 459 -15.17 24.00 11.70
C ALA A 459 -14.91 25.49 11.97
N ASP A 460 -15.96 26.31 11.89
CA ASP A 460 -15.88 27.76 12.15
C ASP A 460 -15.34 28.10 13.54
N ASP A 461 -15.77 27.34 14.57
CA ASP A 461 -15.36 27.55 15.96
C ASP A 461 -13.89 27.17 16.19
N LEU A 462 -13.36 26.24 15.38
CA LEU A 462 -11.99 25.75 15.48
C LEU A 462 -11.01 26.54 14.60
N ALA A 463 -11.47 27.20 13.54
CA ALA A 463 -10.64 27.75 12.47
C ALA A 463 -9.50 28.64 12.99
N GLU A 464 -9.81 29.63 13.83
CA GLU A 464 -8.79 30.54 14.38
C GLU A 464 -7.83 29.82 15.33
N ARG A 465 -8.34 28.88 16.13
CA ARG A 465 -7.51 28.11 17.07
C ARG A 465 -6.54 27.19 16.34
N VAL A 466 -6.99 26.52 15.28
CA VAL A 466 -6.12 25.74 14.38
C VAL A 466 -5.10 26.65 13.71
N ARG A 467 -5.49 27.87 13.32
CA ARG A 467 -4.56 28.86 12.73
C ARG A 467 -3.40 29.21 13.66
N GLN A 468 -3.68 29.34 14.95
CA GLN A 468 -2.71 29.65 15.99
C GLN A 468 -1.84 28.45 16.39
N LEU A 469 -2.46 27.27 16.56
CA LEU A 469 -1.74 26.05 16.96
C LEU A 469 -0.92 25.45 15.82
N PHE A 470 -1.33 25.65 14.57
CA PHE A 470 -0.66 25.13 13.38
C PHE A 470 -0.33 26.29 12.42
N PRO A 471 0.66 27.14 12.78
CA PRO A 471 1.11 28.22 11.91
C PRO A 471 1.89 27.63 10.73
N ALA A 472 1.35 27.74 9.52
CA ALA A 472 2.00 27.22 8.31
C ALA A 472 1.63 28.05 7.08
N ASP A 473 2.62 28.75 6.54
CA ASP A 473 2.43 29.62 5.38
C ASP A 473 2.53 28.85 4.06
N ARG A 474 3.30 27.75 4.02
CA ARG A 474 3.54 26.92 2.84
C ARG A 474 3.92 25.48 3.21
N PRO A 475 3.79 24.51 2.27
CA PRO A 475 4.36 23.17 2.40
C PRO A 475 5.87 23.18 2.64
N GLY A 476 6.37 22.09 3.23
CA GLY A 476 7.80 21.92 3.55
C GLY A 476 8.75 21.76 2.36
N TRP A 477 8.24 21.26 1.23
CA TRP A 477 8.97 21.05 -0.04
C TRP A 477 7.98 21.03 -1.22
N PRO A 478 8.43 21.10 -2.49
CA PRO A 478 7.53 21.26 -3.64
C PRO A 478 6.41 20.24 -3.74
N SER A 479 6.76 18.94 -3.70
CA SER A 479 5.76 17.87 -3.81
C SER A 479 4.86 17.71 -2.57
N ALA A 480 5.20 18.32 -1.42
CA ALA A 480 4.36 18.32 -0.22
C ALA A 480 3.04 19.10 -0.38
N ARG A 481 2.84 19.78 -1.51
CA ARG A 481 1.58 20.45 -1.83
C ARG A 481 0.43 19.49 -2.16
N LEU A 482 0.72 18.23 -2.46
CA LEU A 482 -0.29 17.22 -2.76
C LEU A 482 -0.54 16.34 -1.53
N HIS A 483 -1.81 16.16 -1.16
CA HIS A 483 -2.23 15.33 -0.05
C HIS A 483 -3.27 14.31 -0.50
N ASN A 484 -3.25 13.13 0.12
CA ASN A 484 -4.21 12.08 -0.16
C ASN A 484 -5.03 11.71 1.07
N PRO A 485 -6.21 12.33 1.27
CA PRO A 485 -7.21 11.83 2.21
C PRO A 485 -8.01 10.67 1.62
N ASP A 486 -8.17 9.62 2.41
CA ASP A 486 -9.12 8.54 2.20
C ASP A 486 -10.38 8.80 3.04
N VAL A 487 -11.55 8.91 2.41
CA VAL A 487 -12.81 9.29 3.06
C VAL A 487 -13.91 8.28 2.74
N GLN A 488 -14.53 7.73 3.78
CA GLN A 488 -15.72 6.89 3.64
C GLN A 488 -16.98 7.75 3.80
N LEU A 489 -17.98 7.50 2.97
CA LEU A 489 -19.31 8.08 3.13
C LEU A 489 -20.20 7.06 3.84
N SER A 490 -20.87 7.50 4.91
CA SER A 490 -21.86 6.70 5.63
C SER A 490 -23.25 7.25 5.35
N ALA A 491 -24.01 6.56 4.50
CA ALA A 491 -25.37 6.95 4.13
C ALA A 491 -26.20 5.72 3.75
N ALA A 492 -27.51 5.77 3.96
CA ALA A 492 -28.39 4.66 3.60
C ALA A 492 -28.57 4.51 2.07
N SER A 493 -28.42 5.62 1.32
CA SER A 493 -28.62 5.66 -0.12
C SER A 493 -28.09 6.97 -0.72
N PRO A 494 -27.95 7.07 -2.06
CA PRO A 494 -27.69 8.33 -2.74
C PRO A 494 -28.75 9.42 -2.45
N GLU A 495 -30.01 9.02 -2.25
CA GLU A 495 -31.09 9.92 -1.84
C GLU A 495 -30.81 10.57 -0.48
N ALA A 496 -30.41 9.76 0.50
CA ALA A 496 -30.04 10.26 1.83
C ALA A 496 -28.88 11.26 1.75
N ILE A 497 -27.91 11.04 0.86
CA ILE A 497 -26.81 12.00 0.64
C ILE A 497 -27.36 13.33 0.12
N ARG A 498 -28.25 13.30 -0.87
CA ARG A 498 -28.87 14.52 -1.42
C ARG A 498 -29.68 15.30 -0.38
N LEU A 499 -30.32 14.61 0.56
CA LEU A 499 -31.07 15.21 1.66
C LEU A 499 -30.16 15.67 2.82
N GLY A 500 -28.85 15.44 2.75
CA GLY A 500 -27.94 15.78 3.84
C GLY A 500 -28.05 14.83 5.03
N GLU A 501 -28.39 13.57 4.82
CA GLU A 501 -28.50 12.52 5.85
C GLU A 501 -27.32 11.54 5.77
N PHE A 502 -26.12 12.07 5.93
CA PHE A 502 -24.89 11.29 5.86
C PHE A 502 -23.78 11.82 6.79
N LEU A 503 -22.82 10.96 7.07
CA LEU A 503 -21.54 11.31 7.68
C LEU A 503 -20.39 11.03 6.71
N LEU A 504 -19.32 11.79 6.87
CA LEU A 504 -18.02 11.54 6.27
C LEU A 504 -17.12 10.96 7.35
N VAL A 505 -16.29 9.98 7.01
CA VAL A 505 -15.37 9.36 7.95
C VAL A 505 -13.98 9.40 7.35
N LEU A 506 -13.08 10.16 7.96
CA LEU A 506 -11.68 10.17 7.57
C LEU A 506 -11.07 8.83 7.93
N GLY A 507 -10.75 8.03 6.91
CA GLY A 507 -10.08 6.74 7.08
C GLY A 507 -8.62 6.97 7.46
N GLU A 508 -7.87 7.56 6.54
CA GLU A 508 -6.47 7.94 6.68
C GLU A 508 -6.22 9.26 5.92
N LEU A 509 -5.21 10.02 6.34
CA LEU A 509 -4.67 11.13 5.56
C LEU A 509 -3.18 10.85 5.35
N HIS A 510 -2.78 10.76 4.08
CA HIS A 510 -1.39 10.63 3.67
C HIS A 510 -0.88 12.03 3.27
N PRO A 511 -0.14 12.74 4.14
CA PRO A 511 0.39 14.05 3.81
C PRO A 511 1.56 13.91 2.82
N ALA A 512 1.69 14.86 1.87
CA ALA A 512 2.75 14.85 0.87
C ALA A 512 2.76 13.59 -0.03
N HIS A 513 1.59 13.01 -0.29
CA HIS A 513 1.44 11.77 -1.06
C HIS A 513 0.71 12.00 -2.39
N VAL A 514 1.30 11.53 -3.49
CA VAL A 514 0.76 11.64 -4.86
C VAL A 514 0.05 10.34 -5.25
N ALA A 515 -1.16 10.15 -4.74
CA ALA A 515 -1.85 8.86 -4.80
C ALA A 515 -2.15 8.34 -6.21
N TYR A 516 -2.38 9.23 -7.18
CA TYR A 516 -2.75 8.82 -8.55
C TYR A 516 -1.54 8.39 -9.39
N ASP A 517 -0.32 8.69 -8.96
CA ASP A 517 0.89 8.15 -9.54
C ASP A 517 1.18 6.73 -9.02
N SER A 518 0.36 5.80 -9.50
CA SER A 518 0.32 4.43 -9.00
C SER A 518 0.06 3.45 -10.12
N ALA A 519 0.89 2.42 -10.22
CA ALA A 519 0.70 1.30 -11.15
C ALA A 519 -0.55 0.45 -10.84
N VAL A 520 -1.22 0.68 -9.70
CA VAL A 520 -2.53 0.10 -9.40
C VAL A 520 -3.67 0.90 -10.04
N PHE A 521 -3.62 2.23 -10.00
CA PHE A 521 -4.77 3.07 -10.39
C PHE A 521 -4.67 3.59 -11.82
N ALA A 522 -3.49 4.08 -12.21
CA ALA A 522 -3.29 4.75 -13.49
C ALA A 522 -3.69 3.88 -14.71
N PRO A 523 -3.38 2.57 -14.78
CA PRO A 523 -3.74 1.73 -15.94
C PRO A 523 -5.25 1.53 -16.15
N PHE A 524 -6.06 1.83 -15.13
CA PHE A 524 -7.51 1.71 -15.15
C PHE A 524 -8.24 3.05 -15.31
N HIS A 525 -7.50 4.16 -15.36
CA HIS A 525 -8.08 5.44 -15.76
C HIS A 525 -8.39 5.44 -17.26
N HIS A 526 -9.45 6.14 -17.66
CA HIS A 526 -9.86 6.21 -19.07
C HIS A 526 -8.86 6.99 -19.94
N ASP A 527 -8.14 7.94 -19.34
CA ASP A 527 -7.09 8.74 -19.97
C ASP A 527 -5.88 8.94 -19.03
N PRO A 528 -4.95 7.97 -18.91
CA PRO A 528 -3.79 8.11 -18.04
C PRO A 528 -2.87 9.28 -18.42
N ALA A 529 -2.87 9.69 -19.69
CA ALA A 529 -2.09 10.85 -20.15
C ALA A 529 -2.63 12.16 -19.59
N ALA A 530 -3.96 12.31 -19.47
CA ALA A 530 -4.56 13.45 -18.80
C ALA A 530 -4.20 13.51 -17.29
N LEU A 531 -4.17 12.36 -16.60
CA LEU A 531 -3.70 12.31 -15.21
C LEU A 531 -2.24 12.76 -15.07
N ARG A 532 -1.37 12.32 -16.00
CA ARG A 532 0.02 12.78 -16.06
C ARG A 532 0.10 14.29 -16.28
N ALA A 533 -0.64 14.83 -17.25
CA ALA A 533 -0.65 16.26 -17.55
C ALA A 533 -1.18 17.11 -16.39
N ALA A 534 -2.20 16.64 -15.66
CA ALA A 534 -2.68 17.26 -14.44
C ALA A 534 -1.59 17.31 -13.35
N GLY A 535 -0.85 16.20 -13.18
CA GLY A 535 0.29 16.17 -12.28
C GLY A 535 1.41 17.11 -12.71
N ASP A 536 1.62 17.29 -14.03
CA ASP A 536 2.63 18.20 -14.57
C ASP A 536 2.25 19.66 -14.31
N ALA A 537 0.95 19.98 -14.33
CA ALA A 537 0.45 21.30 -13.97
C ALA A 537 0.66 21.62 -12.47
N ASP A 538 0.59 20.62 -11.59
CA ASP A 538 0.76 20.83 -10.14
C ASP A 538 2.22 20.78 -9.68
N LEU A 539 3.04 19.87 -10.23
CA LEU A 539 4.41 19.62 -9.76
C LEU A 539 5.50 19.99 -10.77
N GLY A 540 5.15 20.35 -11.99
CA GLY A 540 6.08 20.48 -13.10
C GLY A 540 6.28 19.16 -13.86
N PRO A 541 6.84 19.22 -15.09
CA PRO A 541 6.97 18.08 -15.98
C PRO A 541 8.11 17.12 -15.58
N ALA A 542 9.09 17.59 -14.81
CA ALA A 542 10.22 16.80 -14.33
C ALA A 542 10.00 16.35 -12.88
N ARG A 543 10.19 15.06 -12.59
CA ARG A 543 10.09 14.49 -11.25
C ARG A 543 11.26 13.58 -10.94
N LEU A 544 11.65 13.52 -9.66
CA LEU A 544 12.62 12.55 -9.17
C LEU A 544 11.93 11.22 -8.88
N ARG A 545 12.49 10.12 -9.37
CA ARG A 545 12.04 8.74 -9.19
C ARG A 545 13.14 7.97 -8.48
N LEU A 546 12.88 7.54 -7.24
CA LEU A 546 13.87 6.73 -6.53
C LEU A 546 13.89 5.30 -7.08
N LEU A 547 15.09 4.82 -7.38
CA LEU A 547 15.35 3.42 -7.61
C LEU A 547 15.58 2.76 -6.24
N TRP A 548 14.61 1.94 -5.83
CA TRP A 548 14.62 1.31 -4.51
C TRP A 548 15.27 -0.08 -4.63
N PRO A 549 16.06 -0.51 -3.64
CA PRO A 549 16.55 -1.87 -3.58
C PRO A 549 15.40 -2.87 -3.39
N ASP A 550 15.59 -4.12 -3.80
CA ASP A 550 14.60 -5.19 -3.68
C ASP A 550 14.17 -5.47 -2.23
N SER A 551 15.03 -5.12 -1.27
CA SER A 551 14.77 -5.25 0.16
C SER A 551 13.86 -4.16 0.72
N TYR A 552 13.58 -3.10 -0.05
CA TYR A 552 12.79 -1.98 0.44
C TYR A 552 11.33 -2.42 0.70
N PRO A 553 10.79 -2.17 1.90
CA PRO A 553 9.49 -2.71 2.30
C PRO A 553 8.35 -2.12 1.45
N ARG A 554 7.29 -2.91 1.27
CA ARG A 554 6.03 -2.52 0.61
C ARG A 554 6.15 -2.07 -0.87
N ARG A 555 7.32 -2.15 -1.49
CA ARG A 555 7.48 -1.97 -2.94
C ARG A 555 7.31 -3.31 -3.65
N THR A 556 6.39 -3.36 -4.60
CA THR A 556 6.07 -4.55 -5.41
C THR A 556 5.84 -4.12 -6.86
N THR A 557 5.66 -5.09 -7.77
CA THR A 557 5.31 -4.84 -9.18
C THR A 557 4.14 -3.86 -9.32
N ARG A 558 3.15 -3.95 -8.43
CA ARG A 558 1.94 -3.11 -8.45
C ARG A 558 2.05 -1.82 -7.63
N THR A 559 2.88 -1.78 -6.59
CA THR A 559 3.04 -0.60 -5.71
C THR A 559 4.27 0.22 -6.11
N THR A 560 4.27 0.69 -7.37
CA THR A 560 5.31 1.54 -7.97
C THR A 560 4.67 2.67 -8.76
N TYR A 561 5.48 3.57 -9.32
CA TYR A 561 5.01 4.70 -10.13
C TYR A 561 4.23 4.23 -11.36
N GLY A 562 3.12 4.92 -11.66
CA GLY A 562 2.24 4.61 -12.80
C GLY A 562 2.16 5.71 -13.85
N LEU A 563 2.67 6.90 -13.55
CA LEU A 563 2.63 8.08 -14.40
C LEU A 563 4.05 8.59 -14.70
N THR A 564 4.92 7.72 -15.23
CA THR A 564 6.27 8.07 -15.67
C THR A 564 6.26 8.91 -16.95
N GLY A 565 7.35 9.62 -17.22
CA GLY A 565 7.44 10.50 -18.37
C GLY A 565 8.87 10.90 -18.71
N PRO A 566 9.10 11.45 -19.90
CA PRO A 566 10.44 11.57 -20.49
C PRO A 566 11.35 12.54 -19.74
N ALA A 567 10.79 13.57 -19.08
CA ALA A 567 11.54 14.54 -18.29
C ALA A 567 11.84 14.07 -16.86
N ASP A 568 11.29 12.93 -16.42
CA ASP A 568 11.59 12.36 -15.11
C ASP A 568 13.09 12.01 -15.02
N ARG A 569 13.64 12.01 -13.80
CA ARG A 569 14.99 11.55 -13.49
C ARG A 569 14.93 10.41 -12.51
N GLN A 570 15.65 9.33 -12.80
CA GLN A 570 15.74 8.17 -11.92
C GLN A 570 16.99 8.30 -11.05
N LEU A 571 16.82 8.56 -9.77
CA LEU A 571 17.93 8.70 -8.85
C LEU A 571 18.33 7.33 -8.29
N GLY A 572 19.53 6.88 -8.63
CA GLY A 572 20.13 5.67 -8.10
C GLY A 572 20.79 5.92 -6.75
N ILE A 573 20.19 5.42 -5.67
CA ILE A 573 20.65 5.62 -4.28
C ILE A 573 21.32 4.39 -3.67
N ASP A 574 21.06 3.21 -4.23
CA ASP A 574 21.58 1.92 -3.80
C ASP A 574 21.57 0.95 -5.00
N SER A 575 21.87 -0.32 -4.77
CA SER A 575 21.73 -1.39 -5.75
C SER A 575 20.25 -1.60 -6.06
N ALA A 576 19.88 -1.48 -7.33
CA ALA A 576 18.49 -1.56 -7.78
C ALA A 576 18.40 -1.99 -9.25
N HIS A 577 17.23 -2.49 -9.64
CA HIS A 577 16.97 -3.00 -10.99
C HIS A 577 16.24 -2.00 -11.89
N GLY A 578 16.46 -2.14 -13.20
CA GLY A 578 15.65 -1.53 -14.24
C GLY A 578 15.77 -0.02 -14.37
N ALA A 579 16.95 0.52 -14.06
CA ALA A 579 17.27 1.90 -14.36
C ALA A 579 17.17 2.17 -15.87
N ASP A 580 16.48 3.24 -16.25
CA ASP A 580 16.53 3.79 -17.60
C ASP A 580 17.82 4.62 -17.73
N PRO A 581 18.79 4.22 -18.57
CA PRO A 581 20.07 4.92 -18.61
C PRO A 581 20.00 6.33 -19.20
N ASP A 582 18.89 6.75 -19.86
CA ASP A 582 18.69 8.14 -20.30
C ASP A 582 18.18 9.05 -19.18
N GLN A 583 17.56 8.47 -18.16
CA GLN A 583 17.01 9.19 -17.02
C GLN A 583 17.83 9.02 -15.74
N LEU A 584 18.75 8.05 -15.71
CA LEU A 584 19.53 7.68 -14.55
C LEU A 584 20.47 8.81 -14.11
N VAL A 585 20.40 9.15 -12.83
CA VAL A 585 21.33 10.01 -12.13
C VAL A 585 21.92 9.23 -10.97
N PRO A 586 23.20 8.85 -11.00
CA PRO A 586 23.83 8.17 -9.87
C PRO A 586 24.06 9.12 -8.70
N ALA A 587 23.67 8.73 -7.49
CA ALA A 587 23.83 9.58 -6.30
C ALA A 587 25.31 9.93 -6.00
N THR A 588 26.27 9.10 -6.43
CA THR A 588 27.71 9.40 -6.30
C THR A 588 28.20 10.49 -7.27
N ALA A 589 27.45 10.77 -8.34
CA ALA A 589 27.75 11.84 -9.29
C ALA A 589 27.20 13.20 -8.82
N VAL A 590 26.17 13.20 -7.97
CA VAL A 590 25.49 14.40 -7.46
C VAL A 590 26.29 15.04 -6.32
N THR A 591 26.51 16.35 -6.39
CA THR A 591 27.10 17.14 -5.29
C THR A 591 26.01 17.85 -4.49
N VAL A 592 26.27 18.12 -3.21
CA VAL A 592 25.37 18.90 -2.36
C VAL A 592 26.06 20.22 -1.98
N GLU A 593 25.46 21.33 -2.39
CA GLU A 593 25.99 22.68 -2.22
C GLU A 593 25.07 23.53 -1.34
N VAL A 594 25.66 24.50 -0.64
CA VAL A 594 24.91 25.53 0.08
C VAL A 594 24.70 26.73 -0.85
N VAL A 595 23.45 27.03 -1.20
CA VAL A 595 23.08 28.18 -2.04
C VAL A 595 22.01 29.01 -1.35
N ALA A 596 22.30 30.29 -1.15
CA ALA A 596 21.46 31.21 -0.38
C ALA A 596 21.03 30.65 1.00
N GLY A 597 21.93 29.88 1.65
CA GLY A 597 21.69 29.27 2.95
C GLY A 597 20.84 27.99 2.92
N GLN A 598 20.55 27.44 1.74
CA GLN A 598 19.81 26.18 1.57
C GLN A 598 20.67 25.12 0.90
N LEU A 599 20.48 23.86 1.29
CA LEU A 599 21.15 22.72 0.66
C LEU A 599 20.46 22.36 -0.65
N VAL A 600 21.26 22.32 -1.72
CA VAL A 600 20.83 22.06 -3.10
C VAL A 600 21.66 20.91 -3.66
N ALA A 601 21.00 19.87 -4.14
CA ALA A 601 21.61 18.81 -4.92
C ALA A 601 21.85 19.31 -6.35
N VAL A 602 23.10 19.25 -6.81
CA VAL A 602 23.52 19.66 -8.15
C VAL A 602 23.88 18.42 -8.95
N PHE A 603 23.12 18.19 -10.01
CA PHE A 603 23.24 17.03 -10.87
C PHE A 603 24.37 17.25 -11.90
N PRO A 604 24.92 16.18 -12.48
CA PRO A 604 25.99 16.28 -13.48
C PRO A 604 25.59 17.09 -14.73
N ASP A 605 24.30 17.10 -15.09
CA ASP A 605 23.75 17.89 -16.20
C ASP A 605 23.52 19.37 -15.85
N GLY A 606 23.88 19.79 -14.63
CA GLY A 606 23.65 21.13 -14.10
C GLY A 606 22.27 21.34 -13.50
N GLY A 607 21.38 20.33 -13.55
CA GLY A 607 20.09 20.35 -12.87
C GLY A 607 20.25 20.59 -11.37
N ARG A 608 19.38 21.39 -10.78
CA ARG A 608 19.47 21.77 -9.36
C ARG A 608 18.17 21.39 -8.67
N TRP A 609 18.25 20.64 -7.58
CA TRP A 609 17.11 20.19 -6.78
C TRP A 609 17.26 20.62 -5.34
N SER A 610 16.18 21.06 -4.68
CA SER A 610 16.26 21.27 -3.22
C SER A 610 16.57 19.92 -2.58
N LEU A 611 17.45 19.88 -1.58
CA LEU A 611 17.79 18.60 -0.94
C LEU A 611 16.55 17.96 -0.30
N MET A 612 15.62 18.77 0.20
CA MET A 612 14.34 18.27 0.70
C MET A 612 13.50 17.55 -0.37
N GLU A 613 13.43 18.08 -1.59
CA GLU A 613 12.70 17.43 -2.69
C GLU A 613 13.35 16.10 -3.11
N VAL A 614 14.68 16.00 -3.02
CA VAL A 614 15.40 14.72 -3.26
C VAL A 614 14.94 13.63 -2.29
N PHE A 615 14.69 14.00 -1.03
CA PHE A 615 14.20 13.08 0.01
C PHE A 615 12.68 12.89 0.00
N ALA A 616 11.92 13.62 -0.83
CA ALA A 616 10.46 13.62 -0.78
C ALA A 616 9.84 12.23 -0.94
N SER A 617 10.32 11.39 -1.87
CA SER A 617 9.80 10.02 -2.05
C SER A 617 10.08 9.10 -0.85
N LEU A 618 11.21 9.29 -0.13
CA LEU A 618 11.47 8.58 1.11
C LEU A 618 10.55 9.07 2.22
N LEU A 619 10.42 10.40 2.35
CA LEU A 619 9.57 11.04 3.35
C LEU A 619 8.11 10.64 3.16
N ASP A 620 7.58 10.66 1.95
CA ASP A 620 6.22 10.19 1.61
C ASP A 620 5.93 8.82 2.25
N SER A 621 6.81 7.84 2.01
CA SER A 621 6.68 6.49 2.57
C SER A 621 6.69 6.46 4.11
N LEU A 622 7.49 7.32 4.75
CA LEU A 622 7.62 7.38 6.21
C LEU A 622 6.47 8.14 6.88
N LEU A 623 5.96 9.20 6.24
CA LEU A 623 4.91 10.05 6.80
C LEU A 623 3.55 9.35 6.85
N ILE A 624 3.30 8.38 5.96
CA ILE A 624 2.12 7.50 6.01
C ILE A 624 1.93 6.87 7.40
N ASP A 625 3.01 6.41 8.01
CA ASP A 625 2.95 5.76 9.32
C ASP A 625 3.02 6.77 10.48
N ALA A 626 3.65 7.94 10.28
CA ALA A 626 3.87 8.94 11.32
C ALA A 626 2.70 9.92 11.54
N PHE A 627 1.88 10.21 10.51
CA PHE A 627 0.78 11.16 10.64
C PHE A 627 -0.39 10.55 11.43
N LYS A 628 -0.38 10.77 12.74
CA LYS A 628 -1.46 10.39 13.66
C LYS A 628 -2.01 11.64 14.33
N LEU A 629 -3.33 11.80 14.29
CA LEU A 629 -3.98 12.98 14.88
C LEU A 629 -3.98 12.91 16.41
N LEU A 630 -4.08 11.72 17.00
CA LEU A 630 -4.34 11.55 18.43
C LEU A 630 -3.33 10.59 19.07
N ASP A 631 -2.91 10.92 20.28
CA ASP A 631 -2.13 10.01 21.12
C ASP A 631 -2.96 8.81 21.60
N PRO A 632 -2.33 7.64 21.84
CA PRO A 632 -3.00 6.52 22.45
C PRO A 632 -3.49 6.82 23.87
N ALA A 633 -4.81 6.80 24.08
CA ALA A 633 -5.45 6.86 25.39
C ALA A 633 -6.30 5.59 25.64
N PRO A 634 -6.57 5.19 26.91
CA PRO A 634 -7.44 4.05 27.22
C PRO A 634 -8.81 4.13 26.54
N HIS A 635 -9.36 5.34 26.46
CA HIS A 635 -10.57 5.67 25.72
C HIS A 635 -10.34 6.94 24.91
N THR A 636 -10.90 6.99 23.69
CA THR A 636 -10.94 8.18 22.85
C THR A 636 -12.39 8.35 22.36
N PRO A 637 -13.04 9.51 22.57
CA PRO A 637 -14.38 9.77 22.03
C PRO A 637 -14.37 9.75 20.51
N ARG A 638 -15.54 9.56 19.89
CA ARG A 638 -15.70 9.92 18.49
C ARG A 638 -15.52 11.43 18.37
N ILE A 639 -14.70 11.91 17.44
CA ILE A 639 -14.53 13.34 17.20
C ILE A 639 -15.07 13.66 15.81
N THR A 640 -16.11 14.48 15.78
CA THR A 640 -16.81 14.91 14.57
C THR A 640 -16.69 16.43 14.44
N ILE A 641 -16.13 16.90 13.33
CA ILE A 641 -16.14 18.31 12.93
C ILE A 641 -17.15 18.48 11.81
N ASP A 642 -18.22 19.23 12.07
CA ASP A 642 -19.42 19.31 11.24
C ASP A 642 -19.99 17.91 10.91
N ARG A 643 -19.67 17.37 9.73
CA ARG A 643 -20.07 16.02 9.29
C ARG A 643 -18.89 15.05 9.12
N LEU A 644 -17.66 15.52 9.32
CA LEU A 644 -16.45 14.71 9.17
C LEU A 644 -16.02 14.15 10.51
N VAL A 645 -16.14 12.83 10.65
CA VAL A 645 -15.54 12.07 11.73
C VAL A 645 -14.04 11.98 11.48
N VAL A 646 -13.26 12.74 12.24
CA VAL A 646 -11.78 12.76 12.15
C VAL A 646 -11.13 11.70 13.05
N ALA A 647 -11.87 11.20 14.05
CA ALA A 647 -11.46 10.07 14.87
C ALA A 647 -12.68 9.24 15.29
N ARG A 648 -12.60 7.92 15.07
CA ARG A 648 -13.60 6.96 15.55
C ARG A 648 -13.45 6.75 17.06
N ARG A 649 -14.56 6.50 17.75
CA ARG A 649 -14.55 6.09 19.15
C ARG A 649 -13.69 4.83 19.30
N THR A 650 -12.73 4.90 20.22
CA THR A 650 -11.69 3.86 20.38
C THR A 650 -11.52 3.50 21.85
N TRP A 651 -11.33 2.21 22.11
CA TRP A 651 -10.97 1.65 23.42
C TRP A 651 -9.66 0.90 23.29
N ARG A 652 -8.81 0.96 24.32
CA ARG A 652 -7.52 0.28 24.33
C ARG A 652 -7.39 -0.57 25.59
N SER A 653 -6.85 -1.77 25.41
CA SER A 653 -6.53 -2.74 26.47
C SER A 653 -5.29 -3.52 26.06
N THR A 654 -4.96 -4.59 26.78
CA THR A 654 -3.88 -5.52 26.43
C THR A 654 -4.40 -6.95 26.38
N ALA A 655 -3.61 -7.86 25.82
CA ALA A 655 -3.95 -9.28 25.76
C ALA A 655 -4.20 -9.86 27.17
N GLY A 656 -3.44 -9.41 28.18
CA GLY A 656 -3.68 -9.75 29.58
C GLY A 656 -4.86 -8.99 30.22
N GLY A 657 -5.06 -7.72 29.86
CA GLY A 657 -6.06 -6.85 30.48
C GLY A 657 -7.49 -7.05 30.00
N CYS A 658 -7.72 -7.64 28.82
CA CYS A 658 -9.06 -7.83 28.26
C CYS A 658 -9.81 -9.05 28.81
N GLY A 659 -9.13 -9.98 29.49
CA GLY A 659 -9.75 -11.17 30.09
C GLY A 659 -10.21 -12.24 29.09
N LEU A 660 -9.79 -12.16 27.82
CA LEU A 660 -10.21 -13.06 26.75
C LEU A 660 -9.28 -14.28 26.55
N ALA A 661 -8.12 -14.30 27.21
CA ALA A 661 -7.15 -15.39 27.11
C ALA A 661 -7.45 -16.54 28.09
N GLY A 662 -7.01 -17.76 27.74
CA GLY A 662 -6.93 -18.90 28.66
C GLY A 662 -8.22 -19.70 28.88
N HIS A 663 -9.29 -19.42 28.11
CA HIS A 663 -10.56 -20.14 28.22
C HIS A 663 -10.56 -21.43 27.39
N THR A 664 -10.92 -22.56 28.02
CA THR A 664 -10.74 -23.92 27.47
C THR A 664 -11.88 -24.42 26.58
N ASP A 665 -13.10 -23.93 26.78
CA ASP A 665 -14.28 -24.34 26.03
C ASP A 665 -15.01 -23.16 25.36
N GLU A 666 -15.89 -23.49 24.41
CA GLU A 666 -16.56 -22.50 23.56
C GLU A 666 -17.53 -21.59 24.36
N THR A 667 -18.21 -22.13 25.37
CA THR A 667 -19.15 -21.38 26.23
C THR A 667 -18.40 -20.41 27.12
N ALA A 668 -17.31 -20.83 27.75
CA ALA A 668 -16.46 -19.97 28.57
C ALA A 668 -15.87 -18.80 27.77
N ARG A 669 -15.41 -19.06 26.53
CA ARG A 669 -14.95 -18.02 25.59
C ARG A 669 -16.06 -17.03 25.24
N TYR A 670 -17.26 -17.53 24.96
CA TYR A 670 -18.39 -16.67 24.64
C TYR A 670 -18.77 -15.76 25.82
N LEU A 671 -18.89 -16.33 27.03
CA LEU A 671 -19.17 -15.56 28.25
C LEU A 671 -18.05 -14.58 28.60
N ALA A 672 -16.78 -14.89 28.31
CA ALA A 672 -15.67 -13.96 28.47
C ALA A 672 -15.81 -12.74 27.56
N VAL A 673 -16.18 -12.94 26.30
CA VAL A 673 -16.43 -11.85 25.34
C VAL A 673 -17.61 -10.99 25.79
N ARG A 674 -18.72 -11.60 26.25
CA ARG A 674 -19.87 -10.85 26.78
C ARG A 674 -19.53 -10.01 28.01
N ARG A 675 -18.79 -10.59 28.97
CA ARG A 675 -18.28 -9.85 30.14
C ARG A 675 -17.38 -8.69 29.74
N TRP A 676 -16.47 -8.91 28.80
CA TRP A 676 -15.58 -7.85 28.33
C TRP A 676 -16.35 -6.71 27.64
N ARG A 677 -17.30 -7.04 26.77
CA ARG A 677 -18.22 -6.07 26.14
C ARG A 677 -18.93 -5.21 27.17
N ALA A 678 -19.51 -5.84 28.21
CA ALA A 678 -20.23 -5.13 29.27
C ALA A 678 -19.29 -4.25 30.11
N ALA A 679 -18.17 -4.80 30.57
CA ALA A 679 -17.21 -4.12 31.43
C ALA A 679 -16.55 -2.91 30.76
N ALA A 680 -16.25 -3.00 29.46
CA ALA A 680 -15.63 -1.92 28.69
C ALA A 680 -16.66 -1.00 27.99
N GLY A 681 -17.97 -1.28 28.13
CA GLY A 681 -19.03 -0.48 27.48
C GLY A 681 -18.95 -0.49 25.95
N LEU A 682 -18.55 -1.61 25.35
CA LEU A 682 -18.36 -1.72 23.89
C LEU A 682 -19.72 -1.84 23.16
N PRO A 683 -19.84 -1.29 21.94
CA PRO A 683 -20.93 -1.64 21.03
C PRO A 683 -20.93 -3.14 20.67
N GLU A 684 -22.06 -3.67 20.21
CA GLU A 684 -22.14 -5.08 19.78
C GLU A 684 -21.23 -5.40 18.59
N ARG A 685 -21.00 -4.43 17.71
CA ARG A 685 -20.17 -4.61 16.51
C ARG A 685 -19.02 -3.61 16.52
N VAL A 686 -17.80 -4.13 16.36
CA VAL A 686 -16.56 -3.36 16.49
C VAL A 686 -15.51 -3.86 15.50
N PHE A 687 -14.49 -3.03 15.27
CA PHE A 687 -13.22 -3.50 14.72
C PHE A 687 -12.23 -3.74 15.85
N VAL A 688 -11.49 -4.84 15.80
CA VAL A 688 -10.44 -5.17 16.77
C VAL A 688 -9.11 -5.34 16.06
N LYS A 689 -8.08 -4.58 16.49
CA LYS A 689 -6.69 -4.76 16.11
C LYS A 689 -5.92 -5.38 17.28
N VAL A 690 -5.43 -6.59 17.08
CA VAL A 690 -4.48 -7.26 17.98
C VAL A 690 -3.07 -6.88 17.52
N GLY A 691 -2.17 -6.49 18.43
CA GLY A 691 -0.85 -5.93 18.07
C GLY A 691 0.05 -6.81 17.19
N ILE A 692 -0.18 -8.13 17.18
CA ILE A 692 0.53 -9.09 16.31
C ILE A 692 -0.08 -9.20 14.90
N GLU A 693 -1.22 -8.57 14.65
CA GLU A 693 -1.93 -8.58 13.37
C GLU A 693 -1.71 -7.27 12.60
N ILE A 694 -1.57 -7.37 11.28
CA ILE A 694 -1.27 -6.20 10.44
C ILE A 694 -2.46 -5.24 10.34
N LYS A 695 -3.68 -5.78 10.20
CA LYS A 695 -4.91 -5.00 10.00
C LYS A 695 -5.97 -5.38 11.02
N PRO A 696 -6.84 -4.44 11.43
CA PRO A 696 -7.99 -4.75 12.27
C PRO A 696 -8.93 -5.76 11.59
N CYS A 697 -9.70 -6.47 12.40
CA CYS A 697 -10.73 -7.42 11.98
C CYS A 697 -12.10 -6.96 12.47
N TYR A 698 -13.15 -7.21 11.69
CA TYR A 698 -14.52 -7.03 12.12
C TYR A 698 -14.89 -8.12 13.13
N VAL A 699 -15.57 -7.73 14.20
CA VAL A 699 -16.08 -8.63 15.23
C VAL A 699 -17.50 -8.22 15.61
N ASP A 700 -18.45 -9.12 15.39
CA ASP A 700 -19.76 -9.06 16.03
C ASP A 700 -19.70 -9.82 17.36
N LEU A 701 -19.77 -9.09 18.47
CA LEU A 701 -19.69 -9.62 19.84
C LEU A 701 -20.93 -10.41 20.25
N THR A 702 -22.00 -10.41 19.43
CA THR A 702 -23.13 -11.33 19.59
C THR A 702 -22.84 -12.70 19.00
N GLY A 703 -21.97 -12.78 17.99
CA GLY A 703 -21.73 -14.00 17.22
C GLY A 703 -20.80 -14.99 17.94
N PRO A 704 -21.21 -16.24 18.18
CA PRO A 704 -20.39 -17.20 18.92
C PRO A 704 -19.11 -17.60 18.17
N LEU A 705 -19.13 -17.69 16.83
CA LEU A 705 -17.91 -17.93 16.04
C LEU A 705 -16.91 -16.76 16.10
N TYR A 706 -17.40 -15.51 16.13
CA TYR A 706 -16.55 -14.34 16.32
C TYR A 706 -15.88 -14.35 17.68
N ALA A 707 -16.61 -14.72 18.75
CA ALA A 707 -16.04 -14.88 20.07
C ALA A 707 -14.92 -15.94 20.09
N GLN A 708 -15.13 -17.09 19.43
CA GLN A 708 -14.08 -18.11 19.31
C GLN A 708 -12.85 -17.60 18.56
N SER A 709 -13.04 -16.86 17.46
CA SER A 709 -11.94 -16.29 16.68
C SER A 709 -11.17 -15.24 17.47
N LEU A 710 -11.87 -14.34 18.17
CA LEU A 710 -11.26 -13.28 18.97
C LEU A 710 -10.44 -13.86 20.13
N CYS A 711 -10.99 -14.79 20.90
CA CYS A 711 -10.25 -15.47 21.97
C CYS A 711 -9.01 -16.20 21.42
N ALA A 712 -9.10 -16.85 20.25
CA ALA A 712 -7.95 -17.52 19.65
C ALA A 712 -6.83 -16.54 19.24
N MET A 713 -7.18 -15.36 18.72
CA MET A 713 -6.21 -14.30 18.39
C MET A 713 -5.58 -13.72 19.66
N VAL A 714 -6.37 -13.49 20.71
CA VAL A 714 -5.86 -12.99 22.00
C VAL A 714 -4.98 -14.04 22.68
N ASP A 715 -5.34 -15.33 22.64
CA ASP A 715 -4.50 -16.43 23.13
C ASP A 715 -3.13 -16.44 22.43
N ALA A 716 -3.10 -16.18 21.12
CA ALA A 716 -1.85 -16.10 20.36
C ALA A 716 -1.00 -14.89 20.78
N ALA A 717 -1.61 -13.72 20.91
CA ALA A 717 -0.95 -12.51 21.39
C ALA A 717 -0.42 -12.67 22.82
N HIS A 718 -1.21 -13.23 23.72
CA HIS A 718 -0.86 -13.44 25.12
C HIS A 718 0.35 -14.36 25.29
N ARG A 719 0.50 -15.38 24.42
CA ARG A 719 1.70 -16.23 24.38
C ARG A 719 2.97 -15.48 24.00
N THR A 720 2.86 -14.41 23.21
CA THR A 720 3.98 -13.53 22.87
C THR A 720 4.29 -12.60 24.04
N SER A 721 3.28 -11.91 24.55
CA SER A 721 3.37 -11.10 25.77
C SER A 721 1.96 -10.73 26.28
N PRO A 722 1.71 -10.69 27.60
CA PRO A 722 0.46 -10.16 28.14
C PRO A 722 0.24 -8.67 27.79
N ASP A 723 1.29 -7.93 27.48
CA ASP A 723 1.25 -6.49 27.19
C ASP A 723 0.97 -6.17 25.72
N VAL A 724 0.77 -7.19 24.87
CA VAL A 724 0.41 -6.96 23.46
C VAL A 724 -0.86 -6.10 23.39
N PRO A 725 -0.83 -4.96 22.67
CA PRO A 725 -1.95 -4.04 22.65
C PRO A 725 -3.17 -4.63 21.93
N ILE A 726 -4.34 -4.35 22.48
CA ILE A 726 -5.65 -4.63 21.87
C ILE A 726 -6.35 -3.28 21.68
N VAL A 727 -6.55 -2.89 20.43
CA VAL A 727 -7.25 -1.65 20.07
C VAL A 727 -8.59 -1.99 19.48
N VAL A 728 -9.66 -1.47 20.06
CA VAL A 728 -11.04 -1.63 19.59
C VAL A 728 -11.50 -0.29 19.07
N SER A 729 -12.06 -0.25 17.85
CA SER A 729 -12.76 0.93 17.34
C SER A 729 -14.19 0.58 17.00
N GLU A 730 -15.08 1.56 17.12
CA GLU A 730 -16.48 1.39 16.70
C GLU A 730 -16.60 1.01 15.21
N LEU A 731 -17.71 0.33 14.87
CA LEU A 731 -18.06 0.07 13.48
C LEU A 731 -18.69 1.31 12.85
N LEU A 732 -17.93 2.00 12.01
CA LEU A 732 -18.41 3.16 11.27
C LEU A 732 -17.68 3.28 9.92
N PRO A 733 -18.39 3.23 8.77
CA PRO A 733 -19.83 3.02 8.59
C PRO A 733 -20.34 1.64 9.05
N ALA A 734 -21.62 1.58 9.38
CA ALA A 734 -22.33 0.30 9.55
C ALA A 734 -22.72 -0.29 8.17
N PRO A 735 -22.94 -1.62 8.05
CA PRO A 735 -23.23 -2.28 6.78
C PRO A 735 -24.44 -1.71 6.02
N ASP A 736 -25.50 -1.35 6.75
CA ASP A 736 -26.72 -0.72 6.24
C ASP A 736 -26.53 0.74 5.78
N ARG A 737 -25.35 1.31 6.02
CA ARG A 737 -24.93 2.64 5.60
C ARG A 737 -23.92 2.61 4.44
N SER A 738 -23.93 1.52 3.68
CA SER A 738 -23.11 1.31 2.48
C SER A 738 -23.86 1.82 1.24
N TRP A 739 -23.57 3.06 0.84
CA TRP A 739 -24.28 3.77 -0.24
C TRP A 739 -23.93 3.30 -1.66
N VAL A 740 -22.77 2.68 -1.87
CA VAL A 740 -22.36 2.12 -3.16
C VAL A 740 -23.02 0.76 -3.37
N THR A 741 -23.83 0.64 -4.41
CA THR A 741 -24.58 -0.58 -4.71
C THR A 741 -24.14 -1.24 -6.00
N ASP A 742 -24.41 -2.54 -6.13
CA ASP A 742 -24.44 -3.23 -7.43
C ASP A 742 -25.81 -3.06 -8.13
N ALA A 743 -25.98 -3.71 -9.29
CA ALA A 743 -27.25 -3.71 -10.03
C ALA A 743 -28.40 -4.41 -9.28
N GLN A 744 -28.12 -5.17 -8.23
CA GLN A 744 -29.14 -5.80 -7.37
C GLN A 744 -29.47 -4.94 -6.13
N GLY A 745 -28.87 -3.76 -5.99
CA GLY A 745 -29.09 -2.86 -4.85
C GLY A 745 -28.37 -3.29 -3.56
N ARG A 746 -27.43 -4.24 -3.63
CA ARG A 746 -26.67 -4.68 -2.45
C ARG A 746 -25.56 -3.68 -2.17
N GLY A 747 -25.46 -3.19 -0.93
CA GLY A 747 -24.46 -2.21 -0.51
C GLY A 747 -23.07 -2.81 -0.28
N TYR A 748 -22.02 -2.07 -0.64
CA TYR A 748 -20.61 -2.45 -0.49
C TYR A 748 -19.84 -1.44 0.37
N VAL A 749 -18.97 -1.95 1.25
CA VAL A 749 -17.99 -1.10 1.93
C VAL A 749 -17.16 -0.40 0.85
N SER A 750 -17.04 0.91 1.00
CA SER A 750 -16.39 1.75 0.00
C SER A 750 -15.69 2.94 0.62
N GLU A 751 -14.68 3.45 -0.08
CA GLU A 751 -13.85 4.57 0.36
C GLU A 751 -13.39 5.38 -0.84
N LEU A 752 -13.57 6.70 -0.77
CA LEU A 752 -13.07 7.65 -1.75
C LEU A 752 -11.62 7.98 -1.42
N ARG A 753 -10.76 7.88 -2.42
CA ARG A 753 -9.36 8.25 -2.37
C ARG A 753 -9.17 9.54 -3.17
N LEU A 754 -8.97 10.62 -2.44
CA LEU A 754 -8.94 12.00 -2.98
C LEU A 754 -7.51 12.46 -3.24
N GLN A 755 -7.31 13.35 -4.20
CA GLN A 755 -6.06 14.09 -4.32
C GLN A 755 -6.36 15.58 -4.13
N ILE A 756 -5.77 16.16 -3.07
CA ILE A 756 -5.96 17.56 -2.69
C ILE A 756 -4.68 18.33 -2.98
N THR A 757 -4.84 19.52 -3.54
CA THR A 757 -3.75 20.44 -3.89
C THR A 757 -3.79 21.67 -3.00
N ASP A 758 -2.64 21.99 -2.42
CA ASP A 758 -2.38 23.22 -1.69
C ASP A 758 -2.41 24.45 -2.62
N PRO A 759 -3.11 25.55 -2.25
CA PRO A 759 -3.11 26.79 -3.02
C PRO A 759 -1.75 27.46 -3.14
N THR A 760 -0.85 27.21 -2.18
CA THR A 760 0.45 27.85 -2.14
C THR A 760 1.37 27.13 -3.11
N GLU A 761 1.74 27.85 -4.18
CA GLU A 761 2.74 27.36 -5.11
C GLU A 761 4.11 27.37 -4.43
N HIS A 762 4.69 26.20 -4.28
CA HIS A 762 6.10 26.04 -4.01
C HIS A 762 6.69 25.32 -5.23
N ARG A 763 6.78 26.03 -6.35
CA ARG A 763 7.41 25.49 -7.55
C ARG A 763 8.88 25.27 -7.21
N GLY A 764 9.34 24.03 -7.28
CA GLY A 764 10.78 23.80 -7.36
C GLY A 764 11.27 24.47 -8.63
N ASP A 765 12.36 25.25 -8.56
CA ASP A 765 12.97 25.93 -9.71
C ASP A 765 13.64 24.92 -10.69
N HIS A 766 13.07 23.73 -10.82
CA HIS A 766 13.64 22.56 -11.47
C HIS A 766 13.26 22.53 -12.95
N GLY A 767 13.60 23.62 -13.66
CA GLY A 767 13.39 23.77 -15.11
C GLY A 767 12.09 24.46 -15.49
#